data_AF-A0A938N4E5-F1
#
_entry.id   AF-A0A938N4E5-F1
#
_cell.length_a   1.000
_cell.length_b   1.000
_cell.length_c   1.000
_cell.angle_alpha   90.00
_cell.angle_beta   90.00
_cell.angle_gamma   90.00
#
_symmetry.space_group_name_H-M   'P 1'
#
loop_
_entity.id
_entity.type
_entity.pdbx_description
1 polymer ?
#
loop_
_entity_poly.entity_id
_entity_poly.type
_entity_poly.pdbx_seq_one_letter_code
_entity_poly.pdbx_strand_id
1 'polypeptide(L)'
;MRLARSLLVSVLIAAGIALAVEATAKGSFGAIRSFASGTPLVLASLLILGWLWAGDALMGRPHRGALVVAPCLIALAWLNAQKQQYLHEPLYPWDFLFVRQVLDLMPTLAADRPWAAGAAIGGTSVALAAVPLVWLRRSYRGGRLRARARTLRLAVALPLLAVGAYGFHPSGWWMYRDAFGLIPTNWDQTNHYKTLGFLLGFAYNGNSALVIKPAGYSQRALPSPTLASLEFPRENLPDIVIVMNEAYWDPTRLPRIAFAPDPMPTTRALASGTIFSPAFGGGTSNVEFEALTAFSNAVLPTGSIAYQQYIRQDTPSLARFLRWMGYRSLAMHPYHAWFWNRRAIYPMLGFDEFLAIDELASLAIRGRFTSDEALADEIARQVDASDRPAFVFAVTMENHGPYEPGRYPVPTITVEGDLPPDLLGSLQTFAEGVASGDRALRRLVDWAHARPRHTILVYFGDHLPYLGPDLATYSHSGFIDPPVKRRPLPLHDLFLMRQTPLVVWSNHAGPVRDLGAVSPSYLPLIVLEQAGIDHPFYTGFLGSLRARYRVIDRRVLLTDAGDPVEGWAPSNSTELNQYALLQYDLIFGGLHARTGYFPSFANAAGPSPGLAQGTLPRPNHERRESDERAPRRRRALRMPRAIHPAVARAGLRTGLEQPHGSGAKRPITRGTRDVSVRELPTRATSPPNRANLTPTERRRDWRLG
;
A
#
# COMPACT_ATOMS: atom_id res chain seq x y z
N MET A 1 4.39 -0.33 -52.11
CA MET A 1 3.49 -1.48 -51.86
C MET A 1 4.10 -2.61 -51.01
N ARG A 2 5.31 -3.16 -51.30
CA ARG A 2 5.90 -4.28 -50.52
C ARG A 2 6.15 -3.96 -49.03
N LEU A 3 6.60 -2.74 -48.71
CA LEU A 3 6.85 -2.31 -47.33
C LEU A 3 5.54 -2.17 -46.52
N ALA A 4 4.54 -1.49 -47.08
CA ALA A 4 3.22 -1.32 -46.46
C ALA A 4 2.54 -2.67 -46.17
N ARG A 5 2.63 -3.63 -47.10
CA ARG A 5 2.13 -5.00 -46.89
C ARG A 5 2.88 -5.72 -45.76
N SER A 6 4.21 -5.58 -45.70
CA SER A 6 5.02 -6.17 -44.62
C SER A 6 4.72 -5.53 -43.25
N LEU A 7 4.46 -4.23 -43.22
CA LEU A 7 4.00 -3.53 -42.01
C LEU A 7 2.64 -4.05 -41.56
N LEU A 8 1.64 -4.09 -42.45
CA LEU A 8 0.31 -4.60 -42.14
C LEU A 8 0.37 -6.03 -41.58
N VAL A 9 1.14 -6.92 -42.21
CA VAL A 9 1.34 -8.29 -41.71
C VAL A 9 1.97 -8.28 -40.31
N SER A 10 2.97 -7.43 -40.06
CA SER A 10 3.60 -7.36 -38.73
C SER A 10 2.64 -6.85 -37.66
N VAL A 11 1.79 -5.87 -37.98
CA VAL A 11 0.76 -5.34 -37.08
C VAL A 11 -0.27 -6.42 -36.75
N LEU A 12 -0.75 -7.15 -37.76
CA LEU A 12 -1.69 -8.26 -37.55
C LEU A 12 -1.08 -9.39 -36.70
N ILE A 13 0.19 -9.71 -36.91
CA ILE A 13 0.92 -10.68 -36.08
C ILE A 13 1.02 -10.18 -34.64
N ALA A 14 1.39 -8.91 -34.44
CA ALA A 14 1.51 -8.33 -33.11
C ALA A 14 0.18 -8.35 -32.35
N ALA A 15 -0.92 -7.96 -33.00
CA ALA A 15 -2.26 -8.02 -32.43
C ALA A 15 -2.71 -9.46 -32.13
N GLY A 16 -2.42 -10.39 -33.03
CA GLY A 16 -2.70 -11.82 -32.80
C GLY A 16 -1.94 -12.39 -31.60
N ILE A 17 -0.66 -12.01 -31.44
CA ILE A 17 0.14 -12.39 -30.26
C ILE A 17 -0.44 -11.74 -29.00
N ALA A 18 -0.79 -10.45 -29.03
CA ALA A 18 -1.39 -9.75 -27.89
C ALA A 18 -2.66 -10.45 -27.39
N LEU A 19 -3.56 -10.81 -28.31
CA LEU A 19 -4.78 -11.55 -27.99
C LEU A 19 -4.51 -12.95 -27.44
N ALA A 20 -3.54 -13.68 -28.01
CA ALA A 20 -3.16 -15.01 -27.55
C ALA A 20 -2.53 -14.98 -26.14
N VAL A 21 -1.67 -14.00 -25.88
CA VAL A 21 -1.06 -13.73 -24.56
C VAL A 21 -2.16 -13.45 -23.54
N GLU A 22 -3.10 -12.56 -23.86
CA GLU A 22 -4.19 -12.22 -22.95
C GLU A 22 -5.14 -13.40 -22.70
N ALA A 23 -5.48 -14.15 -23.75
CA ALA A 23 -6.29 -15.38 -23.64
C ALA A 23 -5.65 -16.39 -22.70
N THR A 24 -4.34 -16.59 -22.87
CA THR A 24 -3.55 -17.53 -22.07
C THR A 24 -3.50 -17.05 -20.61
N ALA A 25 -3.22 -15.77 -20.37
CA ALA A 25 -3.10 -15.21 -19.04
C ALA A 25 -4.41 -15.25 -18.24
N LYS A 26 -5.56 -15.06 -18.90
CA LYS A 26 -6.88 -15.03 -18.25
C LYS A 26 -7.58 -16.40 -18.20
N GLY A 27 -7.08 -17.40 -18.91
CA GLY A 27 -7.66 -18.75 -18.95
C GLY A 27 -9.08 -18.84 -19.54
N SER A 28 -9.62 -17.77 -20.13
CA SER A 28 -10.95 -17.78 -20.75
C SER A 28 -11.07 -16.79 -21.92
N PHE A 29 -11.77 -17.19 -22.98
CA PHE A 29 -12.00 -16.33 -24.16
C PHE A 29 -13.01 -15.20 -23.90
N GLY A 30 -13.96 -15.40 -22.99
CA GLY A 30 -14.95 -14.39 -22.63
C GLY A 30 -14.34 -13.16 -21.94
N ALA A 31 -13.27 -13.35 -21.17
CA ALA A 31 -12.59 -12.30 -20.42
C ALA A 31 -11.68 -11.39 -21.27
N ILE A 32 -11.54 -11.68 -22.58
CA ILE A 32 -10.74 -10.88 -23.52
C ILE A 32 -11.56 -9.75 -24.13
N ARG A 33 -12.91 -9.81 -24.07
CA ARG A 33 -13.77 -8.88 -24.82
C ARG A 33 -13.51 -7.41 -24.51
N SER A 34 -13.32 -7.07 -23.23
CA SER A 34 -12.98 -5.69 -22.79
C SER A 34 -11.58 -5.26 -23.24
N PHE A 35 -10.62 -6.17 -23.25
CA PHE A 35 -9.26 -5.93 -23.75
C PHE A 35 -9.25 -5.74 -25.27
N ALA A 36 -9.97 -6.60 -26.00
CA ALA A 36 -10.00 -6.63 -27.46
C ALA A 36 -10.64 -5.39 -28.10
N SER A 37 -11.55 -4.71 -27.39
CA SER A 37 -12.20 -3.50 -27.87
C SER A 37 -11.56 -2.20 -27.37
N GLY A 38 -10.50 -2.27 -26.56
CA GLY A 38 -9.95 -1.11 -25.85
C GLY A 38 -8.55 -0.67 -26.31
N THR A 39 -8.14 0.50 -25.82
CA THR A 39 -6.77 1.04 -25.92
C THR A 39 -5.66 0.07 -25.50
N PRO A 40 -5.84 -0.81 -24.48
CA PRO A 40 -4.82 -1.77 -24.08
C PRO A 40 -4.35 -2.70 -25.20
N LEU A 41 -5.23 -3.19 -26.07
CA LEU A 41 -4.83 -4.05 -27.19
C LEU A 41 -3.88 -3.31 -28.14
N VAL A 42 -4.18 -2.04 -28.45
CA VAL A 42 -3.37 -1.23 -29.35
C VAL A 42 -1.96 -1.04 -28.78
N LEU A 43 -1.88 -0.65 -27.51
CA LEU A 43 -0.59 -0.44 -26.82
C LEU A 43 0.23 -1.73 -26.72
N ALA A 44 -0.39 -2.84 -26.32
CA ALA A 44 0.27 -4.14 -26.27
C ALA A 44 0.78 -4.56 -27.66
N SER A 45 -0.02 -4.33 -28.71
CA SER A 45 0.35 -4.62 -30.10
C SER A 45 1.52 -3.76 -30.57
N LEU A 46 1.56 -2.47 -30.22
CA LEU A 46 2.68 -1.57 -30.56
C LEU A 46 3.98 -1.99 -29.85
N LEU A 47 3.89 -2.39 -28.58
CA LEU A 47 5.04 -2.89 -27.83
C LEU A 47 5.58 -4.20 -28.44
N ILE A 48 4.68 -5.14 -28.76
CA ILE A 48 5.04 -6.39 -29.45
C ILE A 48 5.63 -6.10 -30.82
N LEU A 49 5.06 -5.16 -31.60
CA LEU A 49 5.58 -4.76 -32.91
C LEU A 49 7.03 -4.26 -32.83
N GLY A 50 7.35 -3.46 -31.81
CA GLY A 50 8.73 -3.03 -31.54
C GLY A 50 9.68 -4.21 -31.37
N TRP A 51 9.32 -5.18 -30.52
CA TRP A 51 10.10 -6.40 -30.32
C TRP A 51 10.20 -7.28 -31.58
N LEU A 52 9.11 -7.44 -32.33
CA LEU A 52 9.10 -8.20 -33.58
C LEU A 52 10.06 -7.59 -34.61
N TRP A 53 10.05 -6.27 -34.76
CA TRP A 53 10.88 -5.57 -35.74
C TRP A 53 12.35 -5.49 -35.33
N ALA A 54 12.63 -5.36 -34.03
CA ALA A 54 13.98 -5.52 -33.50
C ALA A 54 14.52 -6.93 -33.79
N GLY A 55 13.72 -7.97 -33.49
CA GLY A 55 14.07 -9.36 -33.80
C GLY A 55 14.27 -9.62 -35.31
N ASP A 56 13.40 -9.10 -36.16
CA ASP A 56 13.54 -9.17 -37.62
C ASP A 56 14.83 -8.52 -38.11
N ALA A 57 15.19 -7.36 -37.56
CA ALA A 57 16.41 -6.65 -37.92
C ALA A 57 17.66 -7.41 -37.46
N LEU A 58 17.63 -8.02 -36.28
CA LEU A 58 18.72 -8.87 -35.78
C LEU A 58 18.89 -10.14 -36.63
N MET A 59 17.80 -10.86 -36.90
CA MET A 59 17.79 -12.11 -37.66
C MET A 59 17.87 -11.91 -39.19
N GLY A 60 17.80 -10.68 -39.67
CA GLY A 60 17.97 -10.31 -41.07
C GLY A 60 16.88 -10.81 -42.01
N ARG A 61 15.70 -11.20 -41.51
CA ARG A 61 14.55 -11.65 -42.30
C ARG A 61 13.23 -11.14 -41.72
N PRO A 62 12.22 -10.86 -42.56
CA PRO A 62 10.92 -10.40 -42.08
C PRO A 62 10.15 -11.49 -41.33
N HIS A 63 9.40 -11.08 -40.31
CA HIS A 63 8.52 -11.88 -39.47
C HIS A 63 9.21 -13.01 -38.68
N ARG A 64 10.55 -13.00 -38.59
CA ARG A 64 11.28 -13.97 -37.76
C ARG A 64 11.32 -13.57 -36.29
N GLY A 65 11.16 -12.29 -35.96
CA GLY A 65 11.00 -11.83 -34.58
C GLY A 65 9.94 -12.62 -33.82
N ALA A 66 8.86 -13.03 -34.50
CA ALA A 66 7.77 -13.81 -33.92
C ALA A 66 8.20 -15.17 -33.39
N LEU A 67 9.28 -15.77 -33.92
CA LEU A 67 9.83 -17.05 -33.45
C LEU A 67 10.36 -16.98 -32.03
N VAL A 68 10.76 -15.79 -31.59
CA VAL A 68 11.30 -15.56 -30.24
C VAL A 68 10.25 -14.88 -29.38
N VAL A 69 9.64 -13.81 -29.90
CA VAL A 69 8.72 -12.97 -29.12
C VAL A 69 7.44 -13.72 -28.74
N ALA A 70 6.81 -14.45 -29.66
CA ALA A 70 5.53 -15.10 -29.36
C ALA A 70 5.66 -16.21 -28.30
N PRO A 71 6.62 -17.15 -28.41
CA PRO A 71 6.75 -18.20 -27.40
C PRO A 71 7.15 -17.66 -26.03
N CYS A 72 8.04 -16.66 -25.95
CA CYS A 72 8.41 -16.04 -24.68
C CYS A 72 7.20 -15.38 -23.99
N LEU A 73 6.41 -14.59 -24.71
CA LEU A 73 5.25 -13.90 -24.12
C LEU A 73 4.12 -14.87 -23.75
N ILE A 74 3.89 -15.90 -24.56
CA ILE A 74 2.89 -16.94 -24.25
C ILE A 74 3.32 -17.76 -23.03
N ALA A 75 4.61 -18.09 -22.91
CA ALA A 75 5.13 -18.79 -21.73
C ALA A 75 4.96 -17.95 -20.45
N LEU A 76 5.26 -16.64 -20.51
CA LEU A 76 5.03 -15.72 -19.39
C LEU A 76 3.54 -15.62 -19.02
N ALA A 77 2.66 -15.50 -20.02
CA ALA A 77 1.21 -15.48 -19.79
C ALA A 77 0.70 -16.78 -19.17
N TRP A 78 1.24 -17.92 -19.62
CA TRP A 78 0.91 -19.22 -19.09
C TRP A 78 1.38 -19.38 -17.64
N LEU A 79 2.61 -18.95 -17.32
CA LEU A 79 3.12 -18.91 -15.94
C LEU A 79 2.24 -18.04 -15.04
N ASN A 80 1.78 -16.88 -15.55
CA ASN A 80 0.80 -16.06 -14.84
C ASN A 80 -0.51 -16.80 -14.57
N ALA A 81 -1.05 -17.50 -15.56
CA ALA A 81 -2.28 -18.26 -15.39
C ALA A 81 -2.13 -19.36 -14.32
N GLN A 82 -0.97 -20.04 -14.27
CA GLN A 82 -0.68 -21.00 -13.21
C GLN A 82 -0.59 -20.29 -11.86
N LYS A 83 0.22 -19.24 -11.75
CA LYS A 83 0.42 -18.53 -10.49
C LYS A 83 -0.90 -18.01 -9.91
N GLN A 84 -1.78 -17.43 -10.74
CA GLN A 84 -3.09 -16.96 -10.31
C GLN A 84 -4.02 -18.08 -9.83
N GLN A 85 -3.87 -19.31 -10.34
CA GLN A 85 -4.66 -20.46 -9.85
C GLN A 85 -4.26 -20.90 -8.45
N TYR A 86 -2.98 -20.75 -8.08
CA TYR A 86 -2.47 -21.20 -6.78
C TYR A 86 -2.45 -20.09 -5.73
N LEU A 87 -2.04 -18.88 -6.11
CA LEU A 87 -1.75 -17.77 -5.19
C LEU A 87 -2.73 -16.60 -5.33
N HIS A 88 -3.65 -16.65 -6.30
CA HIS A 88 -4.61 -15.57 -6.59
C HIS A 88 -3.97 -14.20 -6.88
N GLU A 89 -2.66 -14.17 -7.18
CA GLU A 89 -1.90 -12.98 -7.58
C GLU A 89 -1.27 -13.16 -8.98
N PRO A 90 -1.14 -12.09 -9.77
CA PRO A 90 -0.51 -12.15 -11.08
C PRO A 90 1.00 -12.44 -10.98
N LEU A 91 1.58 -12.86 -12.11
CA LEU A 91 3.02 -12.96 -12.26
C LEU A 91 3.61 -11.55 -12.39
N TYR A 92 4.62 -11.27 -11.57
CA TYR A 92 5.32 -10.01 -11.53
C TYR A 92 6.78 -10.15 -12.00
N PRO A 93 7.41 -9.06 -12.46
CA PRO A 93 8.82 -9.12 -12.87
C PRO A 93 9.78 -9.49 -11.73
N TRP A 94 9.46 -9.12 -10.48
CA TRP A 94 10.28 -9.49 -9.32
C TRP A 94 10.20 -10.97 -8.95
N ASP A 95 9.20 -11.72 -9.41
CA ASP A 95 9.16 -13.18 -9.19
C ASP A 95 10.38 -13.90 -9.81
N PHE A 96 10.98 -13.31 -10.85
CA PHE A 96 12.19 -13.84 -11.50
C PHE A 96 13.48 -13.52 -10.75
N LEU A 97 13.51 -12.44 -9.97
CA LEU A 97 14.67 -12.09 -9.14
C LEU A 97 14.85 -13.07 -7.99
N PHE A 98 13.76 -13.73 -7.59
CA PHE A 98 13.71 -14.67 -6.48
C PHE A 98 13.40 -16.10 -6.93
N VAL A 99 13.78 -16.47 -8.17
CA VAL A 99 13.50 -17.80 -8.76
C VAL A 99 13.97 -18.95 -7.87
N ARG A 100 15.03 -18.77 -7.07
CA ARG A 100 15.51 -19.78 -6.11
C ARG A 100 14.45 -20.09 -5.04
N GLN A 101 13.82 -19.07 -4.46
CA GLN A 101 12.76 -19.25 -3.46
C GLN A 101 11.53 -19.94 -4.06
N VAL A 102 11.21 -19.66 -5.32
CA VAL A 102 10.13 -20.35 -6.05
C VAL A 102 10.50 -21.83 -6.29
N LEU A 103 11.73 -22.11 -6.71
CA LEU A 103 12.23 -23.47 -6.91
C LEU A 103 12.26 -24.29 -5.61
N ASP A 104 12.54 -23.65 -4.47
CA ASP A 104 12.52 -24.32 -3.16
C ASP A 104 11.09 -24.71 -2.73
N LEU A 105 10.08 -23.98 -3.21
CA LEU A 105 8.65 -24.29 -2.98
C LEU A 105 8.06 -25.24 -4.04
N MET A 106 8.76 -25.47 -5.15
CA MET A 106 8.26 -26.33 -6.24
C MET A 106 8.03 -27.79 -5.82
N PRO A 107 8.86 -28.44 -4.99
CA PRO A 107 8.61 -29.81 -4.55
C PRO A 107 7.28 -29.95 -3.80
N THR A 108 6.95 -28.97 -2.94
CA THR A 108 5.67 -28.90 -2.23
C THR A 108 4.49 -28.66 -3.16
N LEU A 109 4.61 -27.73 -4.12
CA LEU A 109 3.55 -27.45 -5.10
C LEU A 109 3.31 -28.61 -6.09
N ALA A 110 4.38 -29.31 -6.48
CA ALA A 110 4.31 -30.47 -7.37
C ALA A 110 3.73 -31.71 -6.67
N ALA A 111 3.90 -31.83 -5.34
CA ALA A 111 3.33 -32.90 -4.54
C ALA A 111 1.79 -32.81 -4.47
N ASP A 112 1.24 -31.59 -4.39
CA ASP A 112 -0.21 -31.39 -4.30
C ASP A 112 -0.93 -31.67 -5.63
N ARG A 113 -0.30 -31.45 -6.79
CA ARG A 113 -0.89 -31.67 -8.13
C ARG A 113 0.13 -32.11 -9.22
N PRO A 114 0.64 -33.35 -9.18
CA PRO A 114 1.69 -33.83 -10.08
C PRO A 114 1.28 -33.80 -11.57
N TRP A 115 0.02 -34.07 -11.87
CA TRP A 115 -0.51 -34.05 -13.23
C TRP A 115 -0.63 -32.63 -13.81
N ALA A 116 -0.94 -31.63 -12.98
CA ALA A 116 -0.99 -30.24 -13.41
C ALA A 116 0.41 -29.71 -13.70
N ALA A 117 1.40 -30.04 -12.86
CA ALA A 117 2.81 -29.71 -13.08
C ALA A 117 3.40 -30.41 -14.33
N GLY A 118 3.02 -31.66 -14.59
CA GLY A 118 3.40 -32.38 -15.81
C GLY A 118 2.78 -31.79 -17.07
N ALA A 119 1.49 -31.47 -17.05
CA ALA A 119 0.79 -30.82 -18.17
C ALA A 119 1.29 -29.40 -18.43
N ALA A 120 1.68 -28.70 -17.37
CA ALA A 120 2.31 -27.39 -17.38
C ALA A 120 3.64 -27.38 -18.15
N ILE A 121 4.56 -28.27 -17.75
CA ILE A 121 5.87 -28.42 -18.37
C ILE A 121 5.71 -28.93 -19.80
N GLY A 122 4.90 -29.97 -20.00
CA GLY A 122 4.64 -30.55 -21.32
C GLY A 122 3.99 -29.55 -22.29
N GLY A 123 2.98 -28.81 -21.85
CA GLY A 123 2.31 -27.79 -22.65
C GLY A 123 3.24 -26.63 -23.03
N THR A 124 4.07 -26.17 -22.09
CA THR A 124 5.09 -25.14 -22.36
C THR A 124 6.14 -25.63 -23.35
N SER A 125 6.66 -26.85 -23.17
CA SER A 125 7.62 -27.46 -24.10
C SER A 125 7.04 -27.67 -25.49
N VAL A 126 5.77 -28.10 -25.59
CA VAL A 126 5.07 -28.26 -26.87
C VAL A 126 4.81 -26.90 -27.53
N ALA A 127 4.41 -25.86 -26.79
CA ALA A 127 4.23 -24.52 -27.34
C ALA A 127 5.56 -23.91 -27.84
N LEU A 128 6.64 -24.08 -27.08
CA LEU A 128 8.00 -23.68 -27.45
C LEU A 128 8.54 -24.45 -28.67
N ALA A 129 8.10 -25.68 -28.91
CA ALA A 129 8.52 -26.48 -30.07
C ALA A 129 7.62 -26.29 -31.31
N ALA A 130 6.30 -26.34 -31.14
CA ALA A 130 5.32 -26.38 -32.24
C ALA A 130 5.14 -25.02 -32.93
N VAL A 131 5.14 -23.91 -32.18
CA VAL A 131 4.95 -22.57 -32.74
C VAL A 131 6.14 -22.20 -33.66
N PRO A 132 7.41 -22.40 -33.27
CA PRO A 132 8.53 -22.20 -34.18
C PRO A 132 8.51 -23.14 -35.38
N LEU A 133 8.16 -24.42 -35.21
CA LEU A 133 8.14 -25.40 -36.32
C LEU A 133 7.10 -25.06 -37.41
N VAL A 134 5.87 -24.71 -37.00
CA VAL A 134 4.81 -24.30 -37.92
C VAL A 134 5.14 -22.96 -38.58
N TRP A 135 5.78 -22.05 -37.84
CA TRP A 135 6.17 -20.73 -38.34
C TRP A 135 7.40 -20.77 -39.25
N LEU A 136 8.42 -21.60 -38.97
CA LEU A 136 9.58 -21.81 -39.83
C LEU A 136 9.16 -22.36 -41.20
N ARG A 137 8.20 -23.30 -41.24
CA ARG A 137 7.64 -23.83 -42.49
C ARG A 137 6.98 -22.75 -43.36
N ARG A 138 6.35 -21.73 -42.77
CA ARG A 138 5.71 -20.61 -43.51
C ARG A 138 6.66 -19.43 -43.80
N SER A 139 7.58 -19.12 -42.89
CA SER A 139 8.52 -17.99 -43.01
C SER A 139 9.72 -18.27 -43.93
N TYR A 140 9.91 -19.51 -44.38
CA TYR A 140 10.91 -19.89 -45.38
C TYR A 140 10.70 -19.24 -46.76
N ARG A 141 9.51 -18.69 -47.03
CA ARG A 141 9.19 -18.02 -48.31
C ARG A 141 9.58 -16.53 -48.36
N GLY A 142 10.14 -15.98 -47.28
CA GLY A 142 10.59 -14.58 -47.20
C GLY A 142 12.09 -14.41 -47.53
N GLY A 143 12.41 -13.50 -48.45
CA GLY A 143 13.78 -13.12 -48.79
C GLY A 143 14.54 -12.42 -47.65
N ARG A 144 15.88 -12.37 -47.74
CA ARG A 144 16.74 -11.64 -46.78
C ARG A 144 16.44 -10.14 -46.81
N LEU A 145 16.47 -9.50 -45.64
CA LEU A 145 16.39 -8.05 -45.53
C LEU A 145 17.69 -7.41 -45.98
N ARG A 146 17.58 -6.39 -46.82
CA ARG A 146 18.71 -5.50 -47.13
C ARG A 146 19.07 -4.68 -45.90
N ALA A 147 20.31 -4.22 -45.80
CA ALA A 147 20.79 -3.38 -44.69
C ALA A 147 19.86 -2.18 -44.43
N ARG A 148 19.45 -1.46 -45.48
CA ARG A 148 18.49 -0.33 -45.38
C ARG A 148 17.16 -0.71 -44.70
N ALA A 149 16.63 -1.89 -44.98
CA ALA A 149 15.38 -2.37 -44.37
C ALA A 149 15.57 -2.78 -42.91
N ARG A 150 16.76 -3.29 -42.54
CA ARG A 150 17.13 -3.57 -41.14
C ARG A 150 17.24 -2.28 -40.35
N THR A 151 17.93 -1.28 -40.89
CA THR A 151 18.07 0.06 -40.29
C THR A 151 16.71 0.73 -40.11
N LEU A 152 15.85 0.71 -41.13
CA LEU A 152 14.50 1.30 -41.03
C LEU A 152 13.66 0.64 -39.93
N ARG A 153 13.74 -0.70 -39.81
CA ARG A 153 13.02 -1.41 -38.75
C ARG A 153 13.54 -1.08 -37.37
N LEU A 154 14.86 -0.97 -37.18
CA LEU A 154 15.44 -0.52 -35.92
C LEU A 154 15.08 0.93 -35.60
N ALA A 155 15.09 1.80 -36.61
CA ALA A 155 14.71 3.21 -36.47
C ALA A 155 13.26 3.41 -36.02
N VAL A 156 12.38 2.43 -36.24
CA VAL A 156 11.00 2.43 -35.72
C VAL A 156 10.88 1.63 -34.42
N ALA A 157 11.54 0.47 -34.33
CA ALA A 157 11.47 -0.40 -33.17
C ALA A 157 12.06 0.25 -31.91
N LEU A 158 13.24 0.88 -32.01
CA LEU A 158 13.92 1.47 -30.85
C LEU A 158 13.10 2.61 -30.23
N PRO A 159 12.56 3.58 -30.99
CA PRO A 159 11.66 4.58 -30.41
C PRO A 159 10.39 3.98 -29.80
N LEU A 160 9.77 2.98 -30.44
CA LEU A 160 8.58 2.32 -29.87
C LEU A 160 8.88 1.66 -28.53
N LEU A 161 10.01 0.95 -28.42
CA LEU A 161 10.45 0.31 -27.18
C LEU A 161 10.86 1.35 -26.13
N ALA A 162 11.53 2.43 -26.53
CA ALA A 162 11.91 3.53 -25.63
C ALA A 162 10.68 4.27 -25.08
N VAL A 163 9.69 4.57 -25.93
CA VAL A 163 8.42 5.18 -25.51
C VAL A 163 7.65 4.25 -24.58
N GLY A 164 7.63 2.94 -24.85
CA GLY A 164 7.08 1.96 -23.93
C GLY A 164 7.79 1.98 -22.57
N ALA A 165 9.11 1.78 -22.55
CA ALA A 165 9.91 1.76 -21.33
C ALA A 165 9.77 3.05 -20.52
N TYR A 166 9.85 4.22 -21.18
CA TYR A 166 9.72 5.52 -20.54
C TYR A 166 8.28 5.82 -20.10
N GLY A 167 7.27 5.41 -20.88
CA GLY A 167 5.85 5.57 -20.52
C GLY A 167 5.48 4.76 -19.26
N PHE A 168 6.10 3.60 -19.07
CA PHE A 168 5.94 2.77 -17.87
C PHE A 168 6.83 3.20 -16.70
N HIS A 169 7.92 3.95 -16.94
CA HIS A 169 8.82 4.44 -15.89
C HIS A 169 8.11 5.43 -14.96
N PRO A 170 8.13 5.32 -13.63
CA PRO A 170 7.37 6.18 -12.72
C PRO A 170 7.44 7.69 -13.01
N SER A 171 8.63 8.19 -13.39
CA SER A 171 8.90 9.58 -13.78
C SER A 171 8.58 9.94 -15.25
N GLY A 172 8.00 9.02 -16.01
CA GLY A 172 7.61 9.19 -17.41
C GLY A 172 6.46 10.20 -17.59
N TRP A 173 6.10 10.48 -18.84
CA TRP A 173 5.06 11.46 -19.15
C TRP A 173 3.68 10.98 -18.66
N TRP A 174 3.21 11.53 -17.53
CA TRP A 174 1.88 11.26 -16.98
C TRP A 174 0.76 11.49 -18.01
N MET A 175 0.91 12.46 -18.91
CA MET A 175 -0.02 12.70 -20.03
C MET A 175 -0.15 11.50 -20.97
N TYR A 176 0.92 10.71 -21.17
CA TYR A 176 0.85 9.49 -21.97
C TYR A 176 -0.05 8.46 -21.29
N ARG A 177 0.03 8.33 -19.96
CA ARG A 177 -0.80 7.39 -19.21
C ARG A 177 -2.27 7.78 -19.25
N ASP A 178 -2.56 9.05 -19.00
CA ASP A 178 -3.93 9.55 -18.96
C ASP A 178 -4.57 9.53 -20.36
N ALA A 179 -3.84 9.94 -21.41
CA ALA A 179 -4.32 9.92 -22.79
C ALA A 179 -4.68 8.52 -23.30
N PHE A 180 -4.02 7.48 -22.76
CA PHE A 180 -4.30 6.09 -23.14
C PHE A 180 -5.11 5.32 -22.08
N GLY A 181 -5.60 5.97 -21.04
CA GLY A 181 -6.37 5.32 -19.97
C GLY A 181 -5.56 4.28 -19.17
N LEU A 182 -4.24 4.40 -19.14
CA LEU A 182 -3.33 3.59 -18.32
C LEU A 182 -3.38 4.06 -16.87
N ILE A 183 -4.55 3.94 -16.23
CA ILE A 183 -4.74 4.33 -14.83
C ILE A 183 -4.10 3.24 -13.96
N PRO A 184 -3.03 3.54 -13.21
CA PRO A 184 -2.38 2.55 -12.38
C PRO A 184 -3.23 2.26 -11.13
N THR A 185 -3.67 1.02 -10.99
CA THR A 185 -4.43 0.53 -9.83
C THR A 185 -3.45 -0.19 -8.90
N ASN A 186 -2.52 0.56 -8.32
CA ASN A 186 -1.40 -0.03 -7.58
C ASN A 186 -1.87 -0.86 -6.37
N TRP A 187 -3.01 -0.49 -5.80
CA TRP A 187 -3.64 -1.13 -4.64
C TRP A 187 -4.38 -2.43 -4.92
N ASP A 188 -4.75 -2.68 -6.17
CA ASP A 188 -5.35 -3.94 -6.59
C ASP A 188 -4.69 -4.38 -7.89
N GLN A 189 -3.54 -5.02 -7.74
CA GLN A 189 -2.74 -5.51 -8.87
C GLN A 189 -3.50 -6.54 -9.72
N THR A 190 -4.37 -7.34 -9.10
CA THR A 190 -5.20 -8.30 -9.83
C THR A 190 -6.18 -7.56 -10.75
N ASN A 191 -6.85 -6.52 -10.24
CA ASN A 191 -7.70 -5.66 -11.08
C ASN A 191 -6.89 -4.83 -12.08
N HIS A 192 -5.71 -4.35 -11.70
CA HIS A 192 -4.79 -3.65 -12.60
C HIS A 192 -4.47 -4.49 -13.85
N TYR A 193 -4.12 -5.76 -13.64
CA TYR A 193 -3.83 -6.71 -14.72
C TYR A 193 -5.09 -7.09 -15.50
N LYS A 194 -6.27 -7.14 -14.84
CA LYS A 194 -7.55 -7.35 -15.54
C LYS A 194 -7.90 -6.22 -16.51
N THR A 195 -7.63 -4.98 -16.11
CA THR A 195 -7.97 -3.77 -16.90
C THR A 195 -6.94 -3.48 -17.99
N LEU A 196 -5.65 -3.54 -17.69
CA LEU A 196 -4.59 -3.25 -18.66
C LEU A 196 -4.19 -4.46 -19.53
N GLY A 197 -4.55 -5.66 -19.10
CA GLY A 197 -4.03 -6.90 -19.68
C GLY A 197 -2.62 -7.23 -19.20
N PHE A 198 -2.26 -8.51 -19.34
CA PHE A 198 -1.09 -9.10 -18.70
C PHE A 198 0.22 -8.39 -19.09
N LEU A 199 0.46 -8.20 -20.40
CA LEU A 199 1.73 -7.65 -20.89
C LEU A 199 1.99 -6.23 -20.37
N LEU A 200 0.96 -5.38 -20.39
CA LEU A 200 1.09 -3.98 -19.96
C LEU A 200 1.24 -3.89 -18.44
N GLY A 201 0.48 -4.68 -17.67
CA GLY A 201 0.64 -4.77 -16.22
C GLY A 201 2.02 -5.32 -15.81
N PHE A 202 2.53 -6.32 -16.54
CA PHE A 202 3.88 -6.87 -16.32
C PHE A 202 4.97 -5.84 -16.63
N ALA A 203 4.88 -5.17 -17.78
CA ALA A 203 5.84 -4.13 -18.17
C ALA A 203 5.83 -2.93 -17.22
N TYR A 204 4.64 -2.51 -16.75
CA TYR A 204 4.49 -1.44 -15.76
C TYR A 204 5.27 -1.73 -14.48
N ASN A 205 5.11 -2.94 -13.95
CA ASN A 205 5.79 -3.39 -12.73
C ASN A 205 7.30 -3.65 -12.90
N GLY A 206 7.85 -3.59 -14.12
CA GLY A 206 9.26 -3.85 -14.38
C GLY A 206 10.21 -2.86 -13.72
N ASN A 207 9.79 -1.59 -13.60
CA ASN A 207 10.62 -0.54 -12.99
C ASN A 207 10.82 -0.74 -11.49
N SER A 208 9.82 -1.26 -10.79
CA SER A 208 9.90 -1.52 -9.35
C SER A 208 10.61 -2.84 -9.02
N ALA A 209 10.87 -3.70 -10.01
CA ALA A 209 11.58 -4.95 -9.78
C ALA A 209 13.10 -4.74 -9.62
N LEU A 210 13.70 -3.81 -10.36
CA LEU A 210 15.15 -3.63 -10.37
C LEU A 210 15.64 -2.89 -9.12
N VAL A 211 16.02 -3.66 -8.09
CA VAL A 211 16.71 -3.13 -6.91
C VAL A 211 18.21 -3.14 -7.18
N ILE A 212 18.80 -1.95 -7.33
CA ILE A 212 20.24 -1.79 -7.55
C ILE A 212 20.96 -1.96 -6.21
N LYS A 213 21.93 -2.88 -6.15
CA LYS A 213 22.82 -3.02 -5.01
C LYS A 213 23.55 -1.70 -4.74
N PRO A 214 23.45 -1.10 -3.53
CA PRO A 214 24.15 0.13 -3.20
C PRO A 214 25.67 0.00 -3.41
N ALA A 215 26.28 1.08 -3.89
CA ALA A 215 27.73 1.14 -4.05
C ALA A 215 28.42 0.92 -2.69
N GLY A 216 29.44 0.06 -2.66
CA GLY A 216 30.18 -0.24 -1.43
C GLY A 216 29.50 -1.23 -0.48
N TYR A 217 28.31 -1.77 -0.79
CA TYR A 217 27.66 -2.75 0.08
C TYR A 217 28.49 -4.04 0.24
N SER A 218 28.93 -4.25 1.48
CA SER A 218 29.63 -5.42 2.00
C SER A 218 29.39 -5.52 3.51
N GLN A 219 29.62 -6.70 4.09
CA GLN A 219 29.51 -6.89 5.55
C GLN A 219 30.35 -5.88 6.35
N ARG A 220 31.53 -5.49 5.85
CA ARG A 220 32.43 -4.53 6.50
C ARG A 220 31.96 -3.08 6.43
N ALA A 221 31.08 -2.76 5.49
CA ALA A 221 30.57 -1.39 5.30
C ALA A 221 29.32 -1.10 6.14
N LEU A 222 28.74 -2.12 6.78
CA LEU A 222 27.58 -1.96 7.64
C LEU A 222 27.99 -1.29 8.96
N PRO A 223 27.22 -0.31 9.45
CA PRO A 223 27.48 0.30 10.75
C PRO A 223 27.31 -0.74 11.87
N SER A 224 28.02 -0.54 12.98
CA SER A 224 27.78 -1.29 14.21
C SER A 224 26.72 -0.58 15.06
N PRO A 225 25.93 -1.32 15.87
CA PRO A 225 24.98 -0.70 16.78
C PRO A 225 25.65 0.27 17.75
N THR A 226 25.03 1.42 17.99
CA THR A 226 25.51 2.43 18.95
C THR A 226 25.16 2.06 20.38
N LEU A 227 23.97 1.49 20.60
CA LEU A 227 23.60 0.86 21.87
C LEU A 227 23.98 -0.63 21.82
N ALA A 228 24.80 -1.04 22.78
CA ALA A 228 25.34 -2.41 22.84
C ALA A 228 24.32 -3.43 23.37
N SER A 229 23.32 -3.00 24.13
CA SER A 229 22.32 -3.86 24.77
C SER A 229 20.92 -3.27 24.75
N LEU A 230 19.94 -4.16 24.84
CA LEU A 230 18.54 -3.85 25.05
C LEU A 230 18.30 -3.50 26.53
N GLU A 231 17.65 -2.37 26.81
CA GLU A 231 17.20 -2.00 28.16
C GLU A 231 15.68 -1.73 28.13
N PHE A 232 14.95 -2.20 29.14
CA PHE A 232 13.50 -2.07 29.20
C PHE A 232 12.98 -2.20 30.63
N PRO A 233 11.78 -1.65 30.93
CA PRO A 233 11.15 -1.84 32.23
C PRO A 233 10.81 -3.32 32.42
N ARG A 234 11.31 -3.92 33.50
CA ARG A 234 11.08 -5.35 33.80
C ARG A 234 9.67 -5.63 34.31
N GLU A 235 9.01 -4.61 34.82
CA GLU A 235 7.65 -4.65 35.34
C GLU A 235 6.84 -3.52 34.69
N ASN A 236 5.51 -3.67 34.66
CA ASN A 236 4.58 -2.65 34.16
C ASN A 236 4.80 -2.23 32.70
N LEU A 237 5.16 -3.19 31.84
CA LEU A 237 5.16 -2.99 30.40
C LEU A 237 3.79 -2.50 29.91
N PRO A 238 3.74 -1.42 29.10
CA PRO A 238 2.49 -0.84 28.64
C PRO A 238 1.81 -1.72 27.60
N ASP A 239 0.47 -1.64 27.53
CA ASP A 239 -0.25 -1.99 26.31
C ASP A 239 0.02 -0.91 25.25
N ILE A 240 0.22 -1.32 24.00
CA ILE A 240 0.54 -0.44 22.88
C ILE A 240 -0.54 -0.61 21.83
N VAL A 241 -1.29 0.45 21.56
CA VAL A 241 -2.33 0.50 20.54
C VAL A 241 -1.92 1.51 19.49
N ILE A 242 -1.76 1.05 18.25
CA ILE A 242 -1.50 1.90 17.09
C ILE A 242 -2.69 1.78 16.14
N VAL A 243 -3.34 2.90 15.85
CA VAL A 243 -4.45 2.99 14.90
C VAL A 243 -4.05 3.89 13.74
N MET A 244 -3.96 3.30 12.56
CA MET A 244 -3.80 4.03 11.31
C MET A 244 -5.20 4.24 10.71
N ASN A 245 -5.67 5.48 10.73
CA ASN A 245 -6.98 5.84 10.20
C ASN A 245 -6.88 6.17 8.70
N GLU A 246 -7.67 5.44 7.90
CA GLU A 246 -7.73 5.52 6.45
C GLU A 246 -8.12 6.92 5.97
N ALA A 247 -7.27 7.48 5.11
CA ALA A 247 -7.42 8.79 4.52
C ALA A 247 -7.68 9.93 5.53
N TYR A 248 -7.27 9.76 6.80
CA TYR A 248 -7.58 10.71 7.87
C TYR A 248 -6.75 11.98 7.75
N TRP A 249 -7.41 13.09 7.40
CA TRP A 249 -6.78 14.37 7.16
C TRP A 249 -7.70 15.50 7.60
N ASP A 250 -7.13 16.64 8.02
CA ASP A 250 -7.90 17.78 8.51
C ASP A 250 -8.50 18.61 7.36
N PRO A 251 -9.81 18.49 7.07
CA PRO A 251 -10.43 19.19 5.97
C PRO A 251 -10.59 20.70 6.24
N THR A 252 -10.52 21.14 7.50
CA THR A 252 -10.63 22.57 7.83
C THR A 252 -9.41 23.37 7.39
N ARG A 253 -8.36 22.70 6.88
CA ARG A 253 -7.21 23.32 6.23
C ARG A 253 -7.51 23.81 4.82
N LEU A 254 -8.63 23.39 4.21
CA LEU A 254 -9.07 23.90 2.92
C LEU A 254 -9.50 25.36 3.07
N PRO A 255 -8.83 26.32 2.42
CA PRO A 255 -9.26 27.70 2.47
C PRO A 255 -10.64 27.83 1.80
N ARG A 256 -11.41 28.85 2.18
CA ARG A 256 -12.74 29.16 1.60
C ARG A 256 -13.81 28.09 1.81
N ILE A 257 -13.55 27.02 2.57
CA ILE A 257 -14.54 26.01 2.95
C ILE A 257 -14.74 26.07 4.46
N ALA A 258 -15.99 26.12 4.90
CA ALA A 258 -16.40 26.07 6.29
C ALA A 258 -16.99 24.69 6.64
N PHE A 259 -16.74 24.26 7.87
CA PHE A 259 -17.23 23.00 8.44
C PHE A 259 -17.90 23.30 9.78
N ALA A 260 -19.15 22.87 9.95
CA ALA A 260 -19.91 23.09 11.19
C ALA A 260 -20.75 21.86 11.58
N PRO A 261 -20.57 21.28 12.78
CA PRO A 261 -19.51 21.56 13.75
C PRO A 261 -18.12 21.18 13.21
N ASP A 262 -17.09 21.47 14.00
CA ASP A 262 -15.72 21.00 13.73
C ASP A 262 -15.70 19.46 13.58
N PRO A 263 -15.16 18.92 12.47
CA PRO A 263 -15.18 17.48 12.22
C PRO A 263 -14.11 16.70 13.01
N MET A 264 -13.13 17.35 13.66
CA MET A 264 -12.08 16.64 14.40
C MET A 264 -11.56 17.34 15.66
N PRO A 265 -12.45 17.73 16.59
CA PRO A 265 -12.08 18.47 17.78
C PRO A 265 -11.16 17.68 18.72
N THR A 266 -11.34 16.37 18.86
CA THR A 266 -10.53 15.52 19.76
C THR A 266 -9.10 15.41 19.25
N THR A 267 -8.92 15.13 17.97
CA THR A 267 -7.61 15.07 17.34
C THR A 267 -6.89 16.40 17.48
N ARG A 268 -7.58 17.54 17.27
CA ARG A 268 -6.95 18.85 17.40
C ARG A 268 -6.57 19.16 18.86
N ALA A 269 -7.39 18.76 19.83
CA ALA A 269 -7.08 18.90 21.25
C ALA A 269 -5.88 18.03 21.69
N LEU A 270 -5.69 16.85 21.09
CA LEU A 270 -4.64 15.88 21.46
C LEU A 270 -3.44 15.87 20.50
N ALA A 271 -3.39 16.77 19.54
CA ALA A 271 -2.37 16.78 18.49
C ALA A 271 -0.93 16.75 19.05
N SER A 272 -0.13 15.85 18.50
CA SER A 272 1.29 15.70 18.78
C SER A 272 2.17 16.22 17.65
N GLY A 273 1.67 16.18 16.41
CA GLY A 273 2.38 16.59 15.22
C GLY A 273 1.66 16.13 13.95
N THR A 274 2.43 15.89 12.89
CA THR A 274 1.91 15.35 11.62
C THR A 274 2.75 14.18 11.14
N ILE A 275 2.10 13.22 10.46
CA ILE A 275 2.79 12.23 9.65
C ILE A 275 3.07 12.84 8.28
N PHE A 276 4.33 12.81 7.86
CA PHE A 276 4.72 13.09 6.48
C PHE A 276 4.64 11.80 5.67
N SER A 277 3.50 11.59 5.03
CA SER A 277 3.16 10.33 4.36
C SER A 277 3.96 10.10 3.08
N PRO A 278 4.50 8.89 2.86
CA PRO A 278 5.04 8.49 1.56
C PRO A 278 3.93 8.24 0.51
N ALA A 279 2.65 8.26 0.92
CA ALA A 279 1.47 7.97 0.12
C ALA A 279 0.57 9.20 -0.13
N PHE A 280 -0.29 9.11 -1.13
CA PHE A 280 -1.33 10.11 -1.44
C PHE A 280 -2.47 9.42 -2.18
N GLY A 281 -3.71 9.55 -1.66
CA GLY A 281 -4.91 9.00 -2.29
C GLY A 281 -4.92 7.46 -2.44
N GLY A 282 -4.02 6.77 -1.75
CA GLY A 282 -3.79 5.33 -1.83
C GLY A 282 -2.34 4.98 -1.49
N GLY A 283 -2.08 3.69 -1.26
CA GLY A 283 -0.74 3.19 -0.89
C GLY A 283 -0.56 2.95 0.61
N THR A 284 -1.67 2.78 1.34
CA THR A 284 -1.77 2.44 2.77
C THR A 284 -0.71 1.43 3.23
N SER A 285 -0.48 0.35 2.47
CA SER A 285 0.52 -0.68 2.81
C SER A 285 1.96 -0.19 2.88
N ASN A 286 2.32 0.84 2.12
CA ASN A 286 3.64 1.46 2.23
C ASN A 286 3.79 2.28 3.50
N VAL A 287 2.70 2.87 4.00
CA VAL A 287 2.69 3.59 5.28
C VAL A 287 2.81 2.59 6.42
N GLU A 288 2.08 1.46 6.37
CA GLU A 288 2.21 0.36 7.33
C GLU A 288 3.63 -0.21 7.35
N PHE A 289 4.22 -0.42 6.16
CA PHE A 289 5.59 -0.88 6.03
C PHE A 289 6.55 0.03 6.81
N GLU A 290 6.47 1.35 6.63
CA GLU A 290 7.32 2.26 7.39
C GLU A 290 6.99 2.23 8.88
N ALA A 291 5.72 2.33 9.24
CA ALA A 291 5.24 2.38 10.62
C ALA A 291 5.58 1.12 11.45
N LEU A 292 5.70 -0.04 10.81
CA LEU A 292 5.98 -1.32 11.49
C LEU A 292 7.45 -1.72 11.42
N THR A 293 8.18 -1.38 10.36
CA THR A 293 9.57 -1.86 10.17
C THR A 293 10.62 -0.80 10.52
N ALA A 294 10.23 0.48 10.53
CA ALA A 294 11.13 1.62 10.51
C ALA A 294 12.08 1.70 9.29
N PHE A 295 11.79 0.92 8.24
CA PHE A 295 12.39 1.10 6.92
C PHE A 295 11.62 2.16 6.12
N SER A 296 12.28 2.81 5.17
CA SER A 296 11.70 3.93 4.42
C SER A 296 11.47 3.57 2.96
N ASN A 297 10.34 4.00 2.42
CA ASN A 297 10.10 3.94 0.98
C ASN A 297 11.07 4.83 0.20
N ALA A 298 11.66 5.84 0.83
CA ALA A 298 12.53 6.80 0.16
C ALA A 298 13.77 6.15 -0.50
N VAL A 299 14.31 5.09 0.13
CA VAL A 299 15.48 4.36 -0.38
C VAL A 299 15.11 3.12 -1.21
N LEU A 300 13.81 2.84 -1.38
CA LEU A 300 13.31 1.82 -2.31
C LEU A 300 13.10 2.41 -3.71
N PRO A 301 13.13 1.59 -4.78
CA PRO A 301 12.79 2.02 -6.13
C PRO A 301 11.48 2.82 -6.21
N THR A 302 11.42 3.79 -7.12
CA THR A 302 10.20 4.60 -7.25
C THR A 302 9.02 3.74 -7.70
N GLY A 303 7.85 3.93 -7.08
CA GLY A 303 6.66 3.11 -7.35
C GLY A 303 6.69 1.75 -6.66
N SER A 304 7.53 1.59 -5.64
CA SER A 304 7.54 0.38 -4.82
C SER A 304 6.25 0.21 -4.03
N ILE A 305 5.88 -1.05 -3.82
CA ILE A 305 4.85 -1.53 -2.90
C ILE A 305 5.51 -2.61 -2.06
N ALA A 306 6.07 -2.21 -0.91
CA ALA A 306 7.03 -3.03 -0.18
C ALA A 306 6.47 -4.42 0.18
N TYR A 307 5.22 -4.48 0.64
CA TYR A 307 4.54 -5.73 1.00
C TYR A 307 4.43 -6.72 -0.17
N GLN A 308 4.08 -6.24 -1.36
CA GLN A 308 3.91 -7.13 -2.52
C GLN A 308 5.24 -7.51 -3.16
N GLN A 309 6.25 -6.65 -3.03
CA GLN A 309 7.49 -6.76 -3.81
C GLN A 309 8.64 -7.35 -3.03
N TYR A 310 8.81 -6.98 -1.75
CA TYR A 310 10.09 -7.12 -1.06
C TYR A 310 10.02 -7.91 0.25
N ILE A 311 8.88 -7.92 0.93
CA ILE A 311 8.72 -8.71 2.17
C ILE A 311 8.38 -10.16 1.81
N ARG A 312 9.38 -11.04 1.88
CA ARG A 312 9.27 -12.45 1.48
C ARG A 312 9.77 -13.43 2.55
N GLN A 313 10.22 -12.93 3.69
CA GLN A 313 10.79 -13.70 4.79
C GLN A 313 10.55 -12.97 6.11
N ASP A 314 10.88 -13.64 7.23
CA ASP A 314 10.88 -13.02 8.55
C ASP A 314 11.72 -11.75 8.57
N THR A 315 11.04 -10.62 8.70
CA THR A 315 11.63 -9.28 8.62
C THR A 315 11.61 -8.64 10.00
N PRO A 316 12.65 -7.88 10.38
CA PRO A 316 12.60 -7.05 11.57
C PRO A 316 11.43 -6.07 11.55
N SER A 317 10.70 -6.02 12.66
CA SER A 317 9.57 -5.13 12.83
C SER A 317 9.31 -4.89 14.31
N LEU A 318 8.55 -3.84 14.62
CA LEU A 318 8.03 -3.56 15.94
C LEU A 318 7.20 -4.73 16.48
N ALA A 319 6.32 -5.31 15.67
CA ALA A 319 5.47 -6.44 16.05
C ALA A 319 6.30 -7.65 16.50
N ARG A 320 7.31 -8.02 15.70
CA ARG A 320 8.22 -9.12 15.99
C ARG A 320 9.00 -8.90 17.27
N PHE A 321 9.50 -7.69 17.46
CA PHE A 321 10.26 -7.32 18.65
C PHE A 321 9.36 -7.39 19.90
N LEU A 322 8.18 -6.78 19.87
CA LEU A 322 7.24 -6.81 21.00
C LEU A 322 6.77 -8.24 21.32
N ARG A 323 6.46 -9.05 20.29
CA ARG A 323 6.17 -10.47 20.46
C ARG A 323 7.30 -11.20 21.16
N TRP A 324 8.55 -10.95 20.76
CA TRP A 324 9.74 -11.53 21.38
C TRP A 324 9.91 -11.11 22.85
N MET A 325 9.49 -9.89 23.23
CA MET A 325 9.42 -9.44 24.62
C MET A 325 8.24 -10.04 25.41
N GLY A 326 7.42 -10.89 24.80
CA GLY A 326 6.29 -11.57 25.45
C GLY A 326 4.93 -10.90 25.26
N TYR A 327 4.82 -9.86 24.43
CA TYR A 327 3.53 -9.25 24.10
C TYR A 327 2.65 -10.24 23.32
N ARG A 328 1.33 -10.07 23.42
CA ARG A 328 0.40 -10.57 22.39
C ARG A 328 0.40 -9.56 21.25
N SER A 329 0.84 -9.96 20.06
CA SER A 329 0.91 -9.08 18.89
C SER A 329 -0.26 -9.35 17.93
N LEU A 330 -1.18 -8.40 17.81
CA LEU A 330 -2.42 -8.52 17.05
C LEU A 330 -2.49 -7.43 15.98
N ALA A 331 -2.76 -7.82 14.74
CA ALA A 331 -3.15 -6.91 13.68
C ALA A 331 -4.66 -7.00 13.42
N MET A 332 -5.29 -5.86 13.10
CA MET A 332 -6.72 -5.77 12.81
C MET A 332 -6.97 -4.92 11.57
N HIS A 333 -7.83 -5.40 10.67
CA HIS A 333 -8.25 -4.62 9.52
C HIS A 333 -9.64 -5.08 9.07
N PRO A 334 -10.68 -4.24 9.11
CA PRO A 334 -12.03 -4.64 8.75
C PRO A 334 -12.24 -4.65 7.23
N TYR A 335 -11.33 -5.31 6.53
CA TYR A 335 -11.40 -5.61 5.09
C TYR A 335 -10.81 -6.98 4.81
N HIS A 336 -10.84 -7.41 3.55
CA HIS A 336 -10.35 -8.72 3.17
C HIS A 336 -8.85 -8.89 3.43
N ALA A 337 -8.48 -10.04 4.01
CA ALA A 337 -7.09 -10.35 4.40
C ALA A 337 -6.09 -10.39 3.25
N TRP A 338 -6.55 -10.72 2.03
CA TRP A 338 -5.70 -10.78 0.84
C TRP A 338 -5.32 -9.38 0.32
N PHE A 339 -6.06 -8.34 0.71
CA PHE A 339 -5.79 -6.98 0.26
C PHE A 339 -4.42 -6.53 0.79
N TRP A 340 -3.58 -6.02 -0.13
CA TRP A 340 -2.15 -5.76 0.10
C TRP A 340 -1.29 -6.95 0.54
N ASN A 341 -1.76 -8.18 0.35
CA ASN A 341 -1.09 -9.41 0.77
C ASN A 341 -0.89 -9.52 2.31
N ARG A 342 -1.71 -8.83 3.11
CA ARG A 342 -1.54 -8.81 4.58
C ARG A 342 -1.57 -10.20 5.23
N ARG A 343 -2.37 -11.12 4.69
CA ARG A 343 -2.41 -12.53 5.14
C ARG A 343 -1.02 -13.18 5.18
N ALA A 344 -0.19 -12.95 4.17
CA ALA A 344 1.17 -13.50 4.12
C ALA A 344 2.17 -12.60 4.88
N ILE A 345 1.98 -11.29 4.82
CA ILE A 345 2.96 -10.33 5.35
C ILE A 345 2.93 -10.22 6.88
N TYR A 346 1.76 -10.18 7.52
CA TYR A 346 1.70 -10.00 8.98
C TYR A 346 2.40 -11.11 9.77
N PRO A 347 2.32 -12.40 9.39
CA PRO A 347 3.17 -13.45 9.97
C PRO A 347 4.68 -13.20 9.78
N MET A 348 5.09 -12.75 8.57
CA MET A 348 6.50 -12.40 8.28
C MET A 348 6.99 -11.17 9.05
N LEU A 349 6.08 -10.27 9.42
CA LEU A 349 6.34 -9.18 10.35
C LEU A 349 6.22 -9.61 11.81
N GLY A 350 5.77 -10.82 12.12
CA GLY A 350 5.80 -11.37 13.47
C GLY A 350 4.60 -11.05 14.34
N PHE A 351 3.46 -10.74 13.74
CA PHE A 351 2.18 -10.77 14.46
C PHE A 351 1.81 -12.21 14.81
N ASP A 352 1.25 -12.41 16.01
CA ASP A 352 0.67 -13.68 16.44
C ASP A 352 -0.67 -13.92 15.73
N GLU A 353 -1.45 -12.84 15.56
CA GLU A 353 -2.82 -12.90 15.06
C GLU A 353 -3.09 -11.79 14.05
N PHE A 354 -3.92 -12.10 13.05
CA PHE A 354 -4.49 -11.11 12.13
C PHE A 354 -6.00 -11.35 12.01
N LEU A 355 -6.78 -10.38 12.47
CA LEU A 355 -8.23 -10.37 12.33
C LEU A 355 -8.62 -9.48 11.14
N ALA A 356 -9.03 -10.12 10.04
CA ALA A 356 -9.59 -9.45 8.88
C ALA A 356 -11.13 -9.44 8.98
N ILE A 357 -11.82 -8.91 7.96
CA ILE A 357 -13.29 -8.76 8.01
C ILE A 357 -14.05 -10.07 8.30
N ASP A 358 -13.53 -11.22 7.85
CA ASP A 358 -14.17 -12.52 8.03
C ASP A 358 -13.94 -13.11 9.44
N GLU A 359 -12.90 -12.68 10.14
CA GLU A 359 -12.57 -13.10 11.51
C GLU A 359 -13.04 -12.11 12.59
N LEU A 360 -13.35 -10.88 12.21
CA LEU A 360 -13.99 -9.91 13.09
C LEU A 360 -15.45 -10.30 13.30
N ALA A 361 -15.96 -10.11 14.52
CA ALA A 361 -17.40 -10.18 14.75
C ALA A 361 -18.12 -9.22 13.80
N SER A 362 -19.42 -9.41 13.53
CA SER A 362 -20.19 -8.53 12.64
C SER A 362 -20.30 -7.12 13.23
N LEU A 363 -19.25 -6.32 13.03
CA LEU A 363 -19.11 -4.95 13.49
C LEU A 363 -20.10 -4.07 12.72
N ALA A 364 -20.57 -3.00 13.37
CA ALA A 364 -21.50 -2.08 12.75
C ALA A 364 -20.89 -1.46 11.47
N ILE A 365 -21.69 -1.39 10.40
CA ILE A 365 -21.33 -0.74 9.14
C ILE A 365 -21.86 0.69 9.15
N ARG A 366 -21.05 1.65 8.71
CA ARG A 366 -21.48 3.03 8.48
C ARG A 366 -21.10 3.45 7.05
N GLY A 367 -22.07 3.93 6.28
CA GLY A 367 -21.91 4.13 4.85
C GLY A 367 -21.71 2.79 4.11
N ARG A 368 -20.48 2.48 3.71
CA ARG A 368 -20.15 1.25 2.96
C ARG A 368 -19.22 0.28 3.69
N PHE A 369 -18.56 0.75 4.73
CA PHE A 369 -17.48 0.02 5.39
C PHE A 369 -17.76 -0.07 6.89
N THR A 370 -17.01 -0.94 7.57
CA THR A 370 -17.07 -1.06 9.02
C THR A 370 -16.78 0.27 9.68
N SER A 371 -17.58 0.59 10.70
CA SER A 371 -17.46 1.85 11.41
C SER A 371 -16.17 1.91 12.23
N ASP A 372 -15.51 3.07 12.21
CA ASP A 372 -14.32 3.35 12.99
C ASP A 372 -14.62 3.25 14.50
N GLU A 373 -15.81 3.68 14.94
CA GLU A 373 -16.23 3.55 16.35
C GLU A 373 -16.40 2.09 16.78
N ALA A 374 -16.98 1.25 15.91
CA ALA A 374 -17.14 -0.17 16.19
C ALA A 374 -15.79 -0.91 16.21
N LEU A 375 -14.85 -0.51 15.35
CA LEU A 375 -13.49 -1.04 15.38
C LEU A 375 -12.74 -0.58 16.65
N ALA A 376 -12.93 0.67 17.10
CA ALA A 376 -12.36 1.17 18.35
C ALA A 376 -12.83 0.36 19.57
N ASP A 377 -14.13 0.07 19.65
CA ASP A 377 -14.69 -0.76 20.72
C ASP A 377 -14.13 -2.20 20.67
N GLU A 378 -13.94 -2.77 19.47
CA GLU A 378 -13.33 -4.08 19.30
C GLU A 378 -11.83 -4.10 19.66
N ILE A 379 -11.07 -3.05 19.32
CA ILE A 379 -9.67 -2.89 19.75
C ILE A 379 -9.59 -2.91 21.28
N ALA A 380 -10.42 -2.10 21.94
CA ALA A 380 -10.49 -2.04 23.40
C ALA A 380 -10.77 -3.43 24.00
N ARG A 381 -11.77 -4.14 23.45
CA ARG A 381 -12.12 -5.50 23.86
C ARG A 381 -10.97 -6.51 23.69
N GLN A 382 -10.23 -6.43 22.58
CA GLN A 382 -9.10 -7.32 22.31
C GLN A 382 -7.92 -7.10 23.25
N VAL A 383 -7.68 -5.85 23.64
CA VAL A 383 -6.66 -5.51 24.64
C VAL A 383 -7.09 -5.96 26.04
N ASP A 384 -8.35 -5.73 26.42
CA ASP A 384 -8.90 -6.17 27.72
C ASP A 384 -8.93 -7.69 27.90
N ALA A 385 -9.07 -8.44 26.81
CA ALA A 385 -9.08 -9.90 26.83
C ALA A 385 -7.67 -10.52 26.99
N SER A 386 -6.60 -9.72 27.05
CA SER A 386 -5.23 -10.23 27.14
C SER A 386 -4.65 -10.12 28.56
N ASP A 387 -4.20 -11.26 29.11
CA ASP A 387 -3.46 -11.29 30.38
C ASP A 387 -2.03 -10.75 30.24
N ARG A 388 -1.47 -10.82 29.02
CA ARG A 388 -0.13 -10.30 28.67
C ARG A 388 -0.24 -8.88 28.13
N PRO A 389 0.83 -8.06 28.16
CA PRO A 389 0.85 -6.79 27.44
C PRO A 389 0.45 -7.00 25.98
N ALA A 390 -0.46 -6.18 25.48
CA ALA A 390 -0.97 -6.26 24.12
C ALA A 390 -0.27 -5.25 23.22
N PHE A 391 0.11 -5.68 22.02
CA PHE A 391 0.44 -4.79 20.91
C PHE A 391 -0.63 -4.95 19.83
N VAL A 392 -1.45 -3.92 19.64
CA VAL A 392 -2.49 -3.90 18.62
C VAL A 392 -2.12 -2.90 17.54
N PHE A 393 -2.06 -3.35 16.29
CA PHE A 393 -1.96 -2.49 15.11
C PHE A 393 -3.24 -2.60 14.28
N ALA A 394 -4.03 -1.54 14.25
CA ALA A 394 -5.30 -1.51 13.53
C ALA A 394 -5.26 -0.54 12.35
N VAL A 395 -5.82 -0.97 11.22
CA VAL A 395 -5.98 -0.14 10.02
C VAL A 395 -7.47 0.01 9.74
N THR A 396 -7.99 1.24 9.78
CA THR A 396 -9.44 1.48 9.60
C THR A 396 -9.86 1.39 8.12
N MET A 397 -11.16 1.51 7.84
CA MET A 397 -11.71 1.51 6.46
C MET A 397 -12.89 2.46 6.25
N GLU A 398 -13.53 3.01 7.29
CA GLU A 398 -14.81 3.75 7.15
C GLU A 398 -14.70 4.87 6.10
N ASN A 399 -13.59 5.61 6.15
CA ASN A 399 -13.35 6.77 5.32
C ASN A 399 -12.63 6.43 3.99
N HIS A 400 -12.57 5.17 3.57
CA HIS A 400 -11.98 4.82 2.28
C HIS A 400 -12.81 5.39 1.11
N GLY A 401 -12.12 5.89 0.08
CA GLY A 401 -12.75 6.40 -1.16
C GLY A 401 -13.38 5.29 -2.03
N PRO A 402 -14.07 5.63 -3.14
CA PRO A 402 -14.37 6.97 -3.65
C PRO A 402 -15.45 7.69 -2.83
N TYR A 403 -15.42 9.02 -2.71
CA TYR A 403 -16.32 9.79 -1.82
C TYR A 403 -17.62 10.21 -2.51
N GLU A 404 -18.55 9.30 -2.79
CA GLU A 404 -19.78 9.70 -3.47
C GLU A 404 -20.69 10.58 -2.60
N PRO A 405 -21.33 11.62 -3.16
CA PRO A 405 -22.34 12.39 -2.47
C PRO A 405 -23.47 11.50 -1.91
N GLY A 406 -23.91 11.78 -0.69
CA GLY A 406 -25.02 11.06 -0.06
C GLY A 406 -24.67 9.66 0.47
N ARG A 407 -23.38 9.30 0.58
CA ARG A 407 -22.95 8.06 1.25
C ARG A 407 -23.52 7.93 2.67
N TYR A 408 -23.62 9.03 3.39
CA TYR A 408 -24.25 9.12 4.70
C TYR A 408 -25.59 9.84 4.54
N PRO A 409 -26.73 9.13 4.66
CA PRO A 409 -28.05 9.71 4.39
C PRO A 409 -28.41 10.89 5.28
N VAL A 410 -27.87 10.91 6.51
CA VAL A 410 -28.04 11.99 7.48
C VAL A 410 -26.65 12.48 7.88
N PRO A 411 -26.10 13.50 7.19
CA PRO A 411 -24.83 14.10 7.57
C PRO A 411 -24.97 14.83 8.91
N THR A 412 -23.90 14.79 9.70
CA THR A 412 -23.76 15.45 11.01
C THR A 412 -22.91 16.71 10.95
N ILE A 413 -22.09 16.84 9.91
CA ILE A 413 -21.28 18.00 9.56
C ILE A 413 -21.99 18.75 8.44
N THR A 414 -21.98 20.07 8.49
CA THR A 414 -22.38 20.94 7.39
C THR A 414 -21.12 21.45 6.71
N VAL A 415 -21.01 21.25 5.40
CA VAL A 415 -19.90 21.78 4.58
C VAL A 415 -20.41 22.88 3.66
N GLU A 416 -19.86 24.08 3.81
CA GLU A 416 -20.22 25.26 3.03
C GLU A 416 -18.99 25.82 2.31
N GLY A 417 -19.14 26.17 1.03
CA GLY A 417 -18.06 26.78 0.26
C GLY A 417 -18.40 26.90 -1.22
N ASP A 418 -17.63 27.71 -1.94
CA ASP A 418 -17.77 27.91 -3.39
C ASP A 418 -17.11 26.75 -4.16
N LEU A 419 -17.78 25.60 -4.18
CA LEU A 419 -17.39 24.41 -4.93
C LEU A 419 -18.53 23.94 -5.85
N PRO A 420 -18.22 23.35 -7.01
CA PRO A 420 -19.18 22.61 -7.80
C PRO A 420 -19.94 21.58 -6.95
N PRO A 421 -21.25 21.37 -7.16
CA PRO A 421 -22.08 20.51 -6.30
C PRO A 421 -21.52 19.11 -6.05
N ASP A 422 -20.94 18.47 -7.07
CA ASP A 422 -20.36 17.13 -6.94
C ASP A 422 -19.12 17.11 -6.03
N LEU A 423 -18.28 18.15 -6.12
CA LEU A 423 -17.09 18.28 -5.27
C LEU A 423 -17.47 18.61 -3.83
N LEU A 424 -18.47 19.49 -3.64
CA LEU A 424 -19.01 19.81 -2.32
C LEU A 424 -19.62 18.57 -1.66
N GLY A 425 -20.43 17.81 -2.39
CA GLY A 425 -21.01 16.56 -1.90
C GLY A 425 -19.95 15.48 -1.59
N SER A 426 -18.88 15.41 -2.37
CA SER A 426 -17.75 14.51 -2.09
C SER A 426 -17.00 14.92 -0.82
N LEU A 427 -16.77 16.22 -0.64
CA LEU A 427 -16.12 16.77 0.54
C LEU A 427 -16.99 16.62 1.80
N GLN A 428 -18.30 16.76 1.67
CA GLN A 428 -19.27 16.45 2.73
C GLN A 428 -19.17 14.99 3.17
N THR A 429 -19.15 14.05 2.23
CA THR A 429 -18.94 12.63 2.53
C THR A 429 -17.59 12.40 3.23
N PHE A 430 -16.52 13.03 2.76
CA PHE A 430 -15.21 12.91 3.43
C PHE A 430 -15.24 13.45 4.87
N ALA A 431 -15.84 14.62 5.10
CA ALA A 431 -15.92 15.24 6.42
C ALA A 431 -16.69 14.39 7.45
N GLU A 432 -17.73 13.66 7.02
CA GLU A 432 -18.44 12.70 7.89
C GLU A 432 -17.54 11.55 8.34
N GLY A 433 -16.71 11.01 7.45
CA GLY A 433 -15.75 9.95 7.79
C GLY A 433 -14.68 10.45 8.77
N VAL A 434 -14.20 11.68 8.59
CA VAL A 434 -13.28 12.35 9.54
C VAL A 434 -13.96 12.50 10.92
N ALA A 435 -15.23 12.89 10.96
CA ALA A 435 -15.97 13.00 12.21
C ALA A 435 -16.15 11.65 12.93
N SER A 436 -16.38 10.56 12.19
CA SER A 436 -16.37 9.22 12.76
C SER A 436 -15.01 8.82 13.31
N GLY A 437 -13.92 9.10 12.58
CA GLY A 437 -12.56 8.86 13.05
C GLY A 437 -12.23 9.61 14.35
N ASP A 438 -12.64 10.88 14.46
CA ASP A 438 -12.44 11.66 15.70
C ASP A 438 -13.20 11.07 16.89
N ARG A 439 -14.46 10.63 16.70
CA ARG A 439 -15.22 9.95 17.75
C ARG A 439 -14.61 8.61 18.13
N ALA A 440 -14.05 7.87 17.18
CA ALA A 440 -13.33 6.63 17.45
C ALA A 440 -12.06 6.88 18.28
N LEU A 441 -11.28 7.93 17.95
CA LEU A 441 -10.15 8.35 18.79
C LEU A 441 -10.63 8.71 20.21
N ARG A 442 -11.70 9.48 20.34
CA ARG A 442 -12.26 9.85 21.65
C ARG A 442 -12.60 8.62 22.48
N ARG A 443 -13.27 7.62 21.90
CA ARG A 443 -13.59 6.35 22.57
C ARG A 443 -12.35 5.63 23.08
N LEU A 444 -11.30 5.53 22.26
CA LEU A 444 -10.05 4.88 22.66
C LEU A 444 -9.35 5.63 23.79
N VAL A 445 -9.35 6.96 23.76
CA VAL A 445 -8.77 7.80 24.83
C VAL A 445 -9.55 7.64 26.13
N ASP A 446 -10.88 7.72 26.08
CA ASP A 446 -11.74 7.57 27.25
C ASP A 446 -11.60 6.17 27.88
N TRP A 447 -11.57 5.12 27.04
CA TRP A 447 -11.31 3.75 27.47
C TRP A 447 -9.92 3.66 28.12
N ALA A 448 -8.87 4.11 27.45
CA ALA A 448 -7.50 3.96 27.94
C ALA A 448 -7.27 4.76 29.25
N HIS A 449 -7.90 5.92 29.38
CA HIS A 449 -7.86 6.74 30.59
C HIS A 449 -8.51 6.02 31.79
N ALA A 450 -9.54 5.21 31.58
CA ALA A 450 -10.20 4.45 32.63
C ALA A 450 -9.44 3.16 33.04
N ARG A 451 -8.38 2.78 32.31
CA ARG A 451 -7.60 1.55 32.58
C ARG A 451 -6.58 1.77 33.69
N PRO A 452 -6.36 0.75 34.56
CA PRO A 452 -5.26 0.77 35.52
C PRO A 452 -3.89 0.47 34.87
N ARG A 453 -3.83 -0.34 33.81
CA ARG A 453 -2.58 -0.67 33.11
C ARG A 453 -2.14 0.50 32.24
N HIS A 454 -0.85 0.82 32.24
CA HIS A 454 -0.28 1.82 31.34
C HIS A 454 -0.60 1.47 29.89
N THR A 455 -1.19 2.42 29.15
CA THR A 455 -1.56 2.24 27.75
C THR A 455 -1.02 3.39 26.92
N ILE A 456 -0.27 3.07 25.88
CA ILE A 456 0.23 4.01 24.86
C ILE A 456 -0.68 3.88 23.64
N LEU A 457 -1.23 5.00 23.19
CA LEU A 457 -2.08 5.13 22.03
C LEU A 457 -1.39 6.01 20.98
N VAL A 458 -1.18 5.46 19.79
CA VAL A 458 -0.75 6.21 18.61
C VAL A 458 -1.87 6.18 17.58
N TYR A 459 -2.36 7.35 17.18
CA TYR A 459 -3.45 7.50 16.23
C TYR A 459 -3.03 8.46 15.12
N PHE A 460 -3.04 8.01 13.87
CA PHE A 460 -2.55 8.84 12.75
C PHE A 460 -3.26 8.54 11.44
N GLY A 461 -3.28 9.53 10.55
CA GLY A 461 -3.77 9.34 9.19
C GLY A 461 -2.70 8.79 8.25
N ASP A 462 -3.06 7.85 7.38
CA ASP A 462 -2.08 7.25 6.46
C ASP A 462 -1.71 8.18 5.30
N HIS A 463 -2.67 8.85 4.67
CA HIS A 463 -2.47 9.79 3.57
C HIS A 463 -3.65 10.75 3.37
N LEU A 464 -3.46 11.79 2.55
CA LEU A 464 -4.58 12.64 2.12
C LEU A 464 -5.53 11.91 1.17
N PRO A 465 -6.83 12.25 1.17
CA PRO A 465 -7.82 11.69 0.26
C PRO A 465 -7.67 12.19 -1.18
N TYR A 466 -8.08 11.39 -2.16
CA TYR A 466 -8.30 11.89 -3.52
C TYR A 466 -9.69 12.54 -3.64
N LEU A 467 -9.73 13.87 -3.61
CA LEU A 467 -10.96 14.68 -3.66
C LEU A 467 -11.12 15.35 -5.03
N GLY A 468 -11.76 14.62 -5.94
CA GLY A 468 -12.11 15.10 -7.27
C GLY A 468 -11.00 14.94 -8.33
N PRO A 469 -11.39 14.97 -9.62
CA PRO A 469 -10.46 14.87 -10.73
C PRO A 469 -9.41 15.99 -10.68
N ASP A 470 -8.18 15.70 -11.07
CA ASP A 470 -7.07 16.66 -11.10
C ASP A 470 -6.89 17.46 -9.79
N LEU A 471 -7.22 16.87 -8.63
CA LEU A 471 -7.17 17.54 -7.32
C LEU A 471 -8.06 18.79 -7.24
N ALA A 472 -9.16 18.81 -7.99
CA ALA A 472 -10.02 19.99 -8.14
C ALA A 472 -10.50 20.56 -6.81
N THR A 473 -10.89 19.74 -5.82
CA THR A 473 -11.31 20.24 -4.51
C THR A 473 -10.22 21.08 -3.84
N TYR A 474 -8.96 20.67 -3.97
CA TYR A 474 -7.81 21.40 -3.39
C TYR A 474 -7.51 22.69 -4.14
N SER A 475 -7.54 22.70 -5.48
CA SER A 475 -7.28 23.92 -6.23
C SER A 475 -8.42 24.94 -6.14
N HIS A 476 -9.68 24.47 -6.14
CA HIS A 476 -10.85 25.36 -6.03
C HIS A 476 -10.99 25.98 -4.64
N SER A 477 -10.65 25.24 -3.58
CA SER A 477 -10.51 25.82 -2.23
C SER A 477 -9.29 26.74 -2.11
N GLY A 478 -8.32 26.65 -3.02
CA GLY A 478 -7.09 27.44 -2.98
C GLY A 478 -6.06 26.89 -2.00
N PHE A 479 -6.20 25.62 -1.65
CA PHE A 479 -5.22 24.88 -0.87
C PHE A 479 -3.92 24.63 -1.66
N ILE A 480 -4.00 24.53 -2.98
CA ILE A 480 -2.85 24.43 -3.89
C ILE A 480 -3.04 25.35 -5.10
N ASP A 481 -1.94 25.75 -5.72
CA ASP A 481 -1.97 26.64 -6.89
C ASP A 481 -2.45 25.89 -8.16
N PRO A 482 -3.43 26.42 -8.91
CA PRO A 482 -3.69 25.97 -10.27
C PRO A 482 -2.59 26.47 -11.23
N PRO A 483 -2.23 25.72 -12.29
CA PRO A 483 -2.75 24.41 -12.67
C PRO A 483 -2.03 23.26 -11.96
N VAL A 484 -2.81 22.29 -11.47
CA VAL A 484 -2.35 21.04 -10.81
C VAL A 484 -1.51 20.13 -11.72
N LYS A 485 -1.45 20.44 -13.02
CA LYS A 485 -0.66 19.71 -14.03
C LYS A 485 0.86 19.78 -13.81
N ARG A 486 1.35 20.63 -12.90
CA ARG A 486 2.77 20.69 -12.54
C ARG A 486 3.15 19.43 -11.76
N ARG A 487 3.72 18.45 -12.47
CA ARG A 487 4.34 17.27 -11.89
C ARG A 487 5.84 17.27 -12.18
N PRO A 488 6.71 17.18 -11.17
CA PRO A 488 6.37 17.03 -9.75
C PRO A 488 5.76 18.30 -9.14
N LEU A 489 4.94 18.16 -8.09
CA LEU A 489 4.34 19.29 -7.37
C LEU A 489 5.44 20.22 -6.83
N PRO A 490 5.25 21.55 -6.83
CA PRO A 490 6.09 22.48 -6.09
C PRO A 490 6.28 22.04 -4.65
N LEU A 491 7.42 22.39 -4.05
CA LEU A 491 7.77 21.94 -2.70
C LEU A 491 6.71 22.34 -1.66
N HIS A 492 6.23 23.58 -1.72
CA HIS A 492 5.15 24.07 -0.85
C HIS A 492 3.89 23.17 -0.92
N ASP A 493 3.39 22.92 -2.13
CA ASP A 493 2.22 22.06 -2.35
C ASP A 493 2.49 20.63 -1.89
N LEU A 494 3.70 20.10 -2.10
CA LEU A 494 4.09 18.78 -1.61
C LEU A 494 3.96 18.70 -0.08
N PHE A 495 4.45 19.71 0.65
CA PHE A 495 4.33 19.75 2.11
C PHE A 495 2.88 19.78 2.58
N LEU A 496 2.03 20.54 1.91
CA LEU A 496 0.60 20.58 2.21
C LEU A 496 -0.06 19.22 1.95
N MET A 497 0.29 18.60 0.83
CA MET A 497 -0.36 17.40 0.31
C MET A 497 0.15 16.07 0.89
N ARG A 498 1.11 16.11 1.82
CA ARG A 498 1.72 14.91 2.44
C ARG A 498 1.56 14.86 3.96
N GLN A 499 0.93 15.84 4.59
CA GLN A 499 0.84 15.91 6.05
C GLN A 499 -0.55 15.51 6.56
N THR A 500 -0.60 14.43 7.31
CA THR A 500 -1.79 13.93 8.04
C THR A 500 -1.61 14.09 9.55
N PRO A 501 -2.69 14.11 10.35
CA PRO A 501 -2.61 14.24 11.80
C PRO A 501 -1.86 13.09 12.48
N LEU A 502 -1.16 13.40 13.58
CA LEU A 502 -0.55 12.43 14.51
C LEU A 502 -0.93 12.79 15.95
N VAL A 503 -1.45 11.79 16.67
CA VAL A 503 -1.66 11.81 18.12
C VAL A 503 -0.85 10.69 18.73
N VAL A 504 -0.02 11.03 19.71
CA VAL A 504 0.70 10.10 20.58
C VAL A 504 0.30 10.45 22.00
N TRP A 505 -0.33 9.51 22.69
CA TRP A 505 -0.94 9.75 23.99
C TRP A 505 -0.74 8.55 24.91
N SER A 506 -0.61 8.78 26.22
CA SER A 506 -0.71 7.70 27.20
C SER A 506 -1.59 8.09 28.39
N ASN A 507 -2.16 7.09 29.06
CA ASN A 507 -2.95 7.33 30.27
C ASN A 507 -2.11 7.75 31.49
N HIS A 508 -0.77 7.72 31.37
CA HIS A 508 0.15 8.16 32.42
C HIS A 508 0.68 9.58 32.19
N ALA A 509 1.02 9.93 30.94
CA ALA A 509 1.66 11.22 30.60
C ALA A 509 0.74 12.17 29.81
N GLY A 510 -0.41 11.69 29.35
CA GLY A 510 -1.27 12.44 28.45
C GLY A 510 -0.69 12.54 27.03
N PRO A 511 -1.09 13.56 26.24
CA PRO A 511 -0.60 13.72 24.87
C PRO A 511 0.85 14.24 24.83
N VAL A 512 1.68 13.61 24.01
CA VAL A 512 2.97 14.17 23.59
C VAL A 512 2.70 15.40 22.72
N ARG A 513 3.50 16.46 22.86
CA ARG A 513 3.36 17.71 22.10
C ARG A 513 4.60 17.98 21.25
N ASP A 514 4.42 18.81 20.23
CA ASP A 514 5.51 19.44 19.46
C ASP A 514 6.49 18.49 18.74
N LEU A 515 6.03 17.31 18.30
CA LEU A 515 6.85 16.38 17.49
C LEU A 515 7.18 16.92 16.09
N GLY A 516 6.38 17.88 15.61
CA GLY A 516 6.45 18.39 14.25
C GLY A 516 6.02 17.35 13.20
N ALA A 517 6.47 17.53 11.96
CA ALA A 517 6.27 16.54 10.90
C ALA A 517 7.29 15.40 11.05
N VAL A 518 6.81 14.15 11.05
CA VAL A 518 7.67 12.96 11.13
C VAL A 518 7.30 11.93 10.07
N SER A 519 8.30 11.23 9.52
CA SER A 519 8.04 10.08 8.65
C SER A 519 7.41 8.93 9.47
N PRO A 520 6.50 8.12 8.89
CA PRO A 520 5.95 6.97 9.60
C PRO A 520 7.03 5.96 10.03
N SER A 521 8.18 5.93 9.34
CA SER A 521 9.36 5.13 9.72
C SER A 521 9.93 5.46 11.09
N TYR A 522 9.59 6.60 11.69
CA TYR A 522 9.97 6.93 13.06
C TYR A 522 8.94 6.52 14.13
N LEU A 523 7.78 5.96 13.76
CA LEU A 523 6.79 5.53 14.74
C LEU A 523 7.30 4.43 15.70
N PRO A 524 8.08 3.43 15.25
CA PRO A 524 8.68 2.47 16.18
C PRO A 524 9.62 3.11 17.21
N LEU A 525 10.39 4.13 16.81
CA LEU A 525 11.22 4.90 17.73
C LEU A 525 10.34 5.60 18.78
N ILE A 526 9.36 6.38 18.34
CA ILE A 526 8.49 7.17 19.21
C ILE A 526 7.75 6.27 20.21
N VAL A 527 7.20 5.14 19.74
CA VAL A 527 6.50 4.18 20.59
C VAL A 527 7.41 3.58 21.66
N LEU A 528 8.64 3.19 21.28
CA LEU A 528 9.58 2.59 22.23
C LEU A 528 10.12 3.60 23.24
N GLU A 529 10.33 4.86 22.84
CA GLU A 529 10.65 5.95 23.78
C GLU A 529 9.53 6.16 24.81
N GLN A 530 8.26 6.18 24.37
CA GLN A 530 7.11 6.29 25.29
C GLN A 530 6.98 5.06 26.22
N ALA A 531 7.42 3.90 25.77
CA ALA A 531 7.45 2.67 26.57
C ALA A 531 8.68 2.56 27.48
N GLY A 532 9.65 3.48 27.37
CA GLY A 532 10.92 3.43 28.11
C GLY A 532 11.82 2.26 27.68
N ILE A 533 11.76 1.85 26.41
CA ILE A 533 12.51 0.72 25.87
C ILE A 533 13.65 1.22 24.98
N ASP A 534 14.87 0.91 25.38
CA ASP A 534 16.06 1.14 24.57
C ASP A 534 16.38 -0.05 23.69
N HIS A 535 16.41 0.19 22.36
CA HIS A 535 16.65 -0.83 21.35
C HIS A 535 17.81 -0.44 20.41
N PRO A 536 18.76 -1.35 20.12
CA PRO A 536 19.95 -1.04 19.31
C PRO A 536 19.68 -0.36 17.97
N PHE A 537 18.67 -0.84 17.23
CA PHE A 537 18.21 -0.19 16.01
C PHE A 537 17.28 1.02 16.25
N TYR A 538 16.11 0.81 16.86
CA TYR A 538 15.06 1.83 16.94
C TYR A 538 15.44 3.06 17.77
N THR A 539 15.85 2.94 19.03
CA THR A 539 16.25 4.12 19.83
C THR A 539 17.72 4.49 19.62
N GLY A 540 18.58 3.53 19.28
CA GLY A 540 20.00 3.78 19.02
C GLY A 540 20.27 4.43 17.65
N PHE A 541 20.31 3.62 16.59
CA PHE A 541 20.65 4.11 15.24
C PHE A 541 19.59 5.08 14.70
N LEU A 542 18.32 4.68 14.74
CA LEU A 542 17.23 5.45 14.16
C LEU A 542 16.93 6.72 14.99
N GLY A 543 17.11 6.68 16.32
CA GLY A 543 17.10 7.88 17.17
C GLY A 543 18.19 8.89 16.77
N SER A 544 19.41 8.42 16.53
CA SER A 544 20.51 9.27 16.03
C SER A 544 20.21 9.88 14.66
N LEU A 545 19.53 9.14 13.78
CA LEU A 545 19.09 9.63 12.48
C LEU A 545 17.97 10.68 12.62
N ARG A 546 16.99 10.43 13.50
CA ARG A 546 15.88 11.34 13.80
C ARG A 546 16.34 12.67 14.37
N ALA A 547 17.40 12.68 15.17
CA ALA A 547 18.01 13.90 15.71
C ALA A 547 18.58 14.82 14.61
N ARG A 548 18.79 14.31 13.40
CA ARG A 548 19.24 15.11 12.25
C ARG A 548 18.13 15.37 11.24
N TYR A 549 17.28 14.38 11.00
CA TYR A 549 16.23 14.44 9.98
C TYR A 549 14.88 13.99 10.55
N ARG A 550 13.91 14.91 10.64
CA ARG A 550 12.54 14.60 11.08
C ARG A 550 11.76 13.81 10.03
N VAL A 551 12.03 14.09 8.76
CA VAL A 551 11.38 13.46 7.62
C VAL A 551 12.44 12.96 6.64
N ILE A 552 12.23 11.73 6.19
CA ILE A 552 12.96 11.08 5.10
C ILE A 552 11.93 10.69 4.03
N ASP A 553 11.66 11.60 3.10
CA ASP A 553 10.85 11.34 1.90
C ASP A 553 11.73 11.32 0.65
N ARG A 554 11.35 10.55 -0.37
CA ARG A 554 12.13 10.38 -1.60
C ARG A 554 12.52 11.70 -2.27
N ARG A 555 11.70 12.75 -2.15
CA ARG A 555 11.98 14.06 -2.76
C ARG A 555 12.64 15.04 -1.80
N VAL A 556 12.32 14.94 -0.51
CA VAL A 556 12.69 15.95 0.48
C VAL A 556 13.07 15.31 1.82
N LEU A 557 14.14 15.80 2.42
CA LEU A 557 14.39 15.63 3.86
C LEU A 557 13.88 16.86 4.60
N LEU A 558 13.40 16.69 5.82
CA LEU A 558 13.32 17.79 6.77
C LEU A 558 14.41 17.62 7.80
N THR A 559 15.27 18.62 7.94
CA THR A 559 16.25 18.67 9.05
C THR A 559 15.52 18.82 10.38
N ASP A 560 16.23 18.61 11.49
CA ASP A 560 15.65 18.87 12.81
C ASP A 560 15.21 20.33 13.02
N ALA A 561 15.87 21.29 12.36
CA ALA A 561 15.45 22.69 12.36
C ALA A 561 14.17 22.96 11.56
N GLY A 562 13.68 21.96 10.80
CA GLY A 562 12.53 22.09 9.91
C GLY A 562 12.87 22.58 8.49
N ASP A 563 14.15 22.66 8.14
CA ASP A 563 14.58 23.10 6.81
C ASP A 563 14.44 21.96 5.79
N PRO A 564 13.81 22.21 4.63
CA PRO A 564 13.71 21.21 3.58
C PRO A 564 15.03 21.08 2.79
N VAL A 565 15.43 19.84 2.52
CA VAL A 565 16.56 19.51 1.65
C VAL A 565 16.07 18.68 0.46
N GLU A 566 16.03 19.28 -0.73
CA GLU A 566 15.64 18.62 -1.98
C GLU A 566 16.82 17.92 -2.67
N GLY A 567 16.52 16.96 -3.55
CA GLY A 567 17.53 16.34 -4.42
C GLY A 567 18.59 15.53 -3.67
N TRP A 568 18.25 15.09 -2.47
CA TRP A 568 19.14 14.27 -1.66
C TRP A 568 19.25 12.85 -2.23
N ALA A 569 20.37 12.20 -1.94
CA ALA A 569 20.57 10.78 -2.16
C ALA A 569 21.26 10.18 -0.93
N PRO A 570 21.17 8.86 -0.69
CA PRO A 570 21.87 8.23 0.43
C PRO A 570 23.36 8.56 0.48
N SER A 571 24.02 8.67 -0.67
CA SER A 571 25.44 9.05 -0.79
C SER A 571 25.78 10.46 -0.28
N ASN A 572 24.79 11.32 -0.03
CA ASN A 572 25.01 12.71 0.38
C ASN A 572 25.40 12.84 1.85
N SER A 573 25.11 11.84 2.69
CA SER A 573 25.55 11.80 4.09
C SER A 573 25.89 10.39 4.54
N THR A 574 26.81 10.30 5.50
CA THR A 574 27.25 9.02 6.06
C THR A 574 26.08 8.27 6.69
N GLU A 575 25.23 8.98 7.44
CA GLU A 575 24.11 8.42 8.19
C GLU A 575 22.99 7.93 7.27
N LEU A 576 22.64 8.68 6.21
CA LEU A 576 21.65 8.25 5.21
C LEU A 576 22.16 7.07 4.38
N ASN A 577 23.45 7.07 4.03
CA ASN A 577 24.07 5.93 3.37
C ASN A 577 24.05 4.68 4.25
N GLN A 578 24.39 4.82 5.53
CA GLN A 578 24.31 3.73 6.51
C GLN A 578 22.89 3.20 6.65
N TYR A 579 21.89 4.08 6.72
CA TYR A 579 20.48 3.68 6.77
C TYR A 579 20.06 2.91 5.52
N ALA A 580 20.43 3.38 4.33
CA ALA A 580 20.17 2.69 3.07
C ALA A 580 20.89 1.33 2.98
N LEU A 581 22.13 1.23 3.47
CA LEU A 581 22.88 -0.02 3.52
C LEU A 581 22.26 -1.03 4.49
N LEU A 582 21.84 -0.59 5.68
CA LEU A 582 21.14 -1.43 6.65
C LEU A 582 19.81 -1.94 6.08
N GLN A 583 18.98 -1.04 5.55
CA GLN A 583 17.72 -1.45 4.95
C GLN A 583 17.94 -2.40 3.76
N TYR A 584 18.94 -2.14 2.91
CA TYR A 584 19.27 -3.05 1.82
C TYR A 584 19.70 -4.42 2.34
N ASP A 585 20.58 -4.48 3.34
CA ASP A 585 21.04 -5.73 3.95
C ASP A 585 19.89 -6.58 4.50
N LEU A 586 18.93 -5.92 5.17
CA LEU A 586 17.84 -6.56 5.90
C LEU A 586 16.67 -6.99 4.99
N ILE A 587 16.52 -6.38 3.81
CA ILE A 587 15.45 -6.72 2.85
C ILE A 587 15.99 -7.56 1.68
N PHE A 588 17.16 -7.22 1.13
CA PHE A 588 17.68 -7.78 -0.13
C PHE A 588 19.04 -8.48 0.01
N GLY A 589 19.83 -8.11 1.02
CA GLY A 589 21.22 -8.50 1.16
C GLY A 589 21.42 -9.81 1.92
N GLY A 590 22.59 -9.92 2.54
CA GLY A 590 23.05 -11.10 3.27
C GLY A 590 22.57 -11.20 4.72
N LEU A 591 21.72 -10.29 5.18
CA LEU A 591 21.21 -10.24 6.57
C LEU A 591 22.33 -10.17 7.62
N HIS A 592 23.47 -9.57 7.28
CA HIS A 592 24.64 -9.47 8.15
C HIS A 592 24.40 -8.62 9.39
N ALA A 593 23.57 -7.59 9.29
CA ALA A 593 23.24 -6.67 10.38
C ALA A 593 22.12 -7.22 11.29
N ARG A 594 21.40 -8.27 10.87
CA ARG A 594 20.14 -8.70 11.49
C ARG A 594 20.30 -9.06 12.97
N THR A 595 21.24 -9.93 13.31
CA THR A 595 21.43 -10.36 14.71
C THR A 595 22.10 -9.29 15.58
N GLY A 596 22.93 -8.43 15.00
CA GLY A 596 23.59 -7.34 15.72
C GLY A 596 22.62 -6.23 16.15
N TYR A 597 21.67 -5.87 15.27
CA TYR A 597 20.70 -4.79 15.52
C TYR A 597 19.38 -5.25 16.13
N PHE A 598 18.98 -6.51 15.91
CA PHE A 598 17.67 -7.03 16.32
C PHE A 598 17.83 -8.26 17.22
N PRO A 599 17.80 -8.08 18.56
CA PRO A 599 17.96 -9.16 19.53
C PRO A 599 16.98 -10.33 19.33
N SER A 600 15.78 -10.05 18.79
CA SER A 600 14.76 -11.06 18.48
C SER A 600 15.20 -12.12 17.47
N PHE A 601 16.24 -11.85 16.68
CA PHE A 601 16.85 -12.82 15.77
C PHE A 601 18.12 -13.47 16.32
N ALA A 602 18.70 -12.94 17.40
CA ALA A 602 19.89 -13.50 18.04
C ALA A 602 19.54 -14.59 19.05
N ASN A 603 18.43 -14.44 19.78
CA ASN A 603 17.97 -15.41 20.77
C ASN A 603 16.46 -15.65 20.62
N ALA A 604 16.06 -16.81 20.11
CA ALA A 604 14.64 -17.10 19.88
C ALA A 604 13.80 -17.27 21.17
N ALA A 605 14.44 -17.50 22.33
CA ALA A 605 13.76 -17.83 23.58
C ALA A 605 13.17 -16.62 24.33
N GLY A 606 13.35 -15.39 23.81
CA GLY A 606 12.96 -14.17 24.52
C GLY A 606 14.00 -13.72 25.55
N PRO A 607 13.82 -12.55 26.19
CA PRO A 607 14.64 -12.13 27.31
C PRO A 607 14.38 -13.06 28.52
N SER A 608 15.43 -13.63 29.10
CA SER A 608 15.29 -14.51 30.26
C SER A 608 14.74 -13.76 31.47
N PRO A 609 13.79 -14.32 32.25
CA PRO A 609 13.27 -13.69 33.48
C PRO A 609 14.26 -13.56 34.66
N GLY A 610 15.58 -13.65 34.42
CA GLY A 610 16.59 -13.89 35.44
C GLY A 610 17.72 -12.88 35.44
N LEU A 611 17.46 -11.69 36.00
CA LEU A 611 18.47 -10.84 36.65
C LEU A 611 17.77 -10.03 37.75
N ALA A 612 16.95 -10.72 38.55
CA ALA A 612 16.32 -10.21 39.74
C ALA A 612 17.09 -10.74 40.96
N GLN A 613 18.35 -10.33 41.12
CA GLN A 613 19.08 -10.40 42.40
C GLN A 613 20.06 -9.23 42.50
N GLY A 614 19.50 -8.03 42.69
CA GLY A 614 20.20 -6.91 43.31
C GLY A 614 19.63 -6.74 44.72
N THR A 615 20.28 -7.36 45.70
CA THR A 615 20.25 -7.06 47.15
C THR A 615 19.05 -6.25 47.67
N LEU A 616 18.01 -6.93 48.11
CA LEU A 616 17.15 -6.41 49.18
C LEU A 616 17.85 -6.66 50.53
N PRO A 617 17.89 -5.68 51.45
CA PRO A 617 18.44 -5.89 52.79
C PRO A 617 17.53 -6.88 53.52
N ARG A 618 18.11 -7.99 54.01
CA ARG A 618 17.40 -8.91 54.90
C ARG A 618 16.99 -8.17 56.18
N PRO A 619 15.74 -8.28 56.65
CA PRO A 619 15.45 -7.95 58.03
C PRO A 619 16.07 -9.02 58.92
N ASN A 620 16.84 -8.57 59.91
CA ASN A 620 17.25 -9.35 61.06
C ASN A 620 16.04 -10.06 61.67
N HIS A 621 16.11 -11.38 61.85
CA HIS A 621 15.67 -12.03 63.08
C HIS A 621 16.32 -13.41 63.19
N GLU A 622 17.35 -13.48 64.04
CA GLU A 622 17.73 -14.72 64.71
C GLU A 622 16.62 -15.13 65.69
N ARG A 623 16.14 -16.38 65.62
CA ARG A 623 16.29 -17.39 66.69
C ARG A 623 15.44 -18.66 66.45
N ARG A 624 16.17 -19.79 66.61
CA ARG A 624 15.81 -21.09 67.25
C ARG A 624 15.10 -22.19 66.44
N GLU A 625 15.93 -23.19 66.12
CA GLU A 625 15.79 -24.65 66.23
C GLU A 625 14.50 -25.23 66.83
N SER A 626 13.89 -26.23 66.15
CA SER A 626 13.99 -27.70 66.41
C SER A 626 12.69 -28.46 66.06
N ASP A 627 12.84 -29.64 65.42
CA ASP A 627 11.92 -30.81 65.39
C ASP A 627 10.55 -30.67 64.66
N GLU A 628 9.93 -31.65 63.98
CA GLU A 628 10.10 -33.09 63.80
C GLU A 628 9.22 -33.59 62.60
N ARG A 629 9.66 -34.68 61.95
CA ARG A 629 8.91 -35.83 61.32
C ARG A 629 7.66 -35.64 60.40
N ALA A 630 7.74 -36.32 59.26
CA ALA A 630 6.69 -36.70 58.28
C ALA A 630 5.61 -37.68 58.87
N PRO A 631 4.56 -38.24 58.15
CA PRO A 631 4.37 -38.32 56.68
C PRO A 631 2.91 -38.31 56.09
N ARG A 632 2.87 -38.28 54.74
CA ARG A 632 1.88 -38.79 53.75
C ARG A 632 0.49 -39.28 54.20
N ARG A 633 -0.56 -38.89 53.47
CA ARG A 633 -1.69 -39.78 53.07
C ARG A 633 -2.40 -39.33 51.78
N ARG A 634 -2.56 -40.29 50.86
CA ARG A 634 -3.43 -40.26 49.67
C ARG A 634 -4.89 -40.50 50.09
N ARG A 635 -5.86 -39.94 49.36
CA ARG A 635 -7.16 -40.59 49.11
C ARG A 635 -7.86 -40.04 47.86
N ALA A 636 -8.52 -40.94 47.16
CA ALA A 636 -9.20 -40.77 45.88
C ALA A 636 -10.73 -40.96 46.03
N LEU A 637 -11.44 -40.68 44.93
CA LEU A 637 -12.87 -40.93 44.60
C LEU A 637 -13.89 -40.00 45.28
N ARG A 638 -14.96 -39.52 44.62
CA ARG A 638 -15.92 -40.25 43.76
C ARG A 638 -16.88 -39.28 43.00
N MET A 639 -17.31 -39.68 41.79
CA MET A 639 -18.48 -39.16 41.03
C MET A 639 -19.83 -39.66 41.61
N PRO A 640 -20.97 -39.02 41.24
CA PRO A 640 -22.05 -39.76 40.55
C PRO A 640 -22.72 -38.92 39.42
N ARG A 641 -22.89 -39.43 38.19
CA ARG A 641 -23.98 -40.25 37.59
C ARG A 641 -25.31 -39.54 37.30
N ALA A 642 -25.73 -39.66 36.03
CA ALA A 642 -26.87 -39.06 35.33
C ALA A 642 -28.21 -39.81 35.48
N ILE A 643 -29.32 -39.14 35.14
CA ILE A 643 -30.62 -39.74 34.74
C ILE A 643 -31.28 -38.86 33.63
N HIS A 644 -31.86 -39.51 32.62
CA HIS A 644 -32.62 -39.07 31.42
C HIS A 644 -34.09 -39.57 31.58
N PRO A 645 -35.06 -39.55 30.61
CA PRO A 645 -35.31 -38.75 29.38
C PRO A 645 -36.81 -38.33 29.16
N ALA A 646 -37.09 -37.83 27.92
CA ALA A 646 -38.33 -37.92 27.11
C ALA A 646 -39.38 -36.77 27.19
N VAL A 647 -40.16 -36.36 26.16
CA VAL A 647 -40.33 -36.63 24.70
C VAL A 647 -41.37 -35.61 24.15
N ALA A 648 -41.29 -35.25 22.84
CA ALA A 648 -42.38 -34.98 21.85
C ALA A 648 -41.98 -33.82 20.89
N ARG A 649 -41.62 -33.97 19.60
CA ARG A 649 -42.25 -34.55 18.37
C ARG A 649 -43.53 -33.86 17.86
N ALA A 650 -43.37 -33.06 16.80
CA ALA A 650 -44.16 -32.98 15.55
C ALA A 650 -43.43 -31.98 14.61
N GLY A 651 -43.20 -32.13 13.31
CA GLY A 651 -43.59 -33.14 12.33
C GLY A 651 -44.28 -32.51 11.11
N LEU A 652 -43.56 -32.44 9.96
CA LEU A 652 -44.05 -32.38 8.55
C LEU A 652 -44.61 -31.00 8.07
N ARG A 653 -44.53 -30.57 6.80
CA ARG A 653 -44.18 -31.18 5.50
C ARG A 653 -44.01 -30.07 4.41
N THR A 654 -43.07 -30.28 3.48
CA THR A 654 -43.09 -30.10 2.00
C THR A 654 -43.88 -28.96 1.32
N GLY A 655 -43.26 -28.33 0.30
CA GLY A 655 -43.96 -27.69 -0.82
C GLY A 655 -43.06 -26.95 -1.81
N LEU A 656 -42.69 -27.59 -2.90
CA LEU A 656 -42.27 -26.97 -4.17
C LEU A 656 -43.48 -26.26 -4.80
N GLU A 657 -43.29 -25.08 -5.40
CA GLU A 657 -43.78 -24.72 -6.75
C GLU A 657 -43.45 -23.27 -7.13
N GLN A 658 -43.02 -23.10 -8.38
CA GLN A 658 -43.09 -21.84 -9.13
C GLN A 658 -44.49 -21.67 -9.73
N PRO A 659 -44.83 -20.45 -10.20
CA PRO A 659 -45.14 -20.37 -11.63
C PRO A 659 -44.65 -19.12 -12.37
N HIS A 660 -44.55 -19.29 -13.68
CA HIS A 660 -44.34 -18.30 -14.75
C HIS A 660 -45.43 -17.21 -14.83
N GLY A 661 -45.09 -16.06 -15.42
CA GLY A 661 -46.06 -15.10 -15.94
C GLY A 661 -45.46 -13.88 -16.65
N SER A 662 -45.39 -13.93 -17.98
CA SER A 662 -45.00 -12.88 -18.93
C SER A 662 -45.96 -11.68 -19.00
N GLY A 663 -45.50 -10.48 -19.39
CA GLY A 663 -46.42 -9.43 -19.83
C GLY A 663 -45.85 -8.05 -20.20
N ALA A 664 -45.45 -7.91 -21.46
CA ALA A 664 -45.63 -6.74 -22.36
C ALA A 664 -45.11 -5.31 -22.04
N LYS A 665 -44.35 -4.81 -23.03
CA LYS A 665 -44.03 -3.40 -23.35
C LYS A 665 -45.28 -2.58 -23.74
N ARG A 666 -45.28 -1.27 -23.46
CA ARG A 666 -45.40 -0.17 -24.46
C ARG A 666 -45.21 1.24 -23.84
N PRO A 667 -44.85 2.26 -24.66
CA PRO A 667 -44.30 3.55 -24.24
C PRO A 667 -45.33 4.69 -24.27
N ILE A 668 -45.06 5.80 -23.56
CA ILE A 668 -45.77 7.08 -23.74
C ILE A 668 -44.77 8.24 -23.87
N THR A 669 -45.19 9.17 -24.71
CA THR A 669 -44.52 10.22 -25.47
C THR A 669 -44.29 11.57 -24.76
N ARG A 670 -43.29 12.29 -25.29
CA ARG A 670 -43.13 13.76 -25.49
C ARG A 670 -43.95 14.74 -24.62
N GLY A 671 -43.21 15.68 -24.02
CA GLY A 671 -43.69 17.03 -23.69
C GLY A 671 -42.57 18.06 -23.88
N THR A 672 -42.66 18.81 -24.98
CA THR A 672 -41.88 20.02 -25.29
C THR A 672 -42.45 21.23 -24.54
N ARG A 673 -41.60 22.11 -23.99
CA ARG A 673 -41.92 23.53 -23.77
C ARG A 673 -40.68 24.41 -23.98
N ASP A 674 -40.77 25.24 -25.02
CA ASP A 674 -40.09 26.53 -25.16
C ASP A 674 -40.43 27.46 -23.99
N VAL A 675 -39.50 28.32 -23.56
CA VAL A 675 -39.76 29.75 -23.28
C VAL A 675 -38.46 30.59 -23.42
N SER A 676 -38.52 31.46 -24.44
CA SER A 676 -37.91 32.77 -24.72
C SER A 676 -36.65 33.32 -24.02
N VAL A 677 -35.77 33.76 -24.91
CA VAL A 677 -34.76 34.83 -24.80
C VAL A 677 -35.40 36.20 -24.50
N ARG A 678 -34.78 37.00 -23.64
CA ARG A 678 -34.92 38.47 -23.62
C ARG A 678 -33.57 39.14 -23.34
N GLU A 679 -33.23 40.09 -24.21
CA GLU A 679 -32.03 40.91 -24.22
C GLU A 679 -32.09 42.08 -23.21
N LEU A 680 -30.91 42.38 -22.61
CA LEU A 680 -30.22 43.67 -22.38
C LEU A 680 -31.00 44.91 -21.84
N PRO A 681 -30.35 45.75 -20.98
CA PRO A 681 -29.42 46.75 -21.51
C PRO A 681 -28.11 46.96 -20.74
N THR A 682 -27.16 47.47 -21.52
CA THR A 682 -25.82 47.97 -21.23
C THR A 682 -25.79 49.18 -20.30
N ARG A 683 -24.74 49.30 -19.48
CA ARG A 683 -24.14 50.60 -19.15
C ARG A 683 -22.65 50.48 -18.85
N ALA A 684 -21.87 51.15 -19.69
CA ALA A 684 -20.44 51.35 -19.55
C ALA A 684 -20.12 52.35 -18.43
N THR A 685 -19.04 52.11 -17.70
CA THR A 685 -18.30 53.16 -16.99
C THR A 685 -16.80 52.96 -17.25
N SER A 686 -16.15 54.04 -17.69
CA SER A 686 -14.72 54.16 -17.98
C SER A 686 -13.87 54.16 -16.70
N PRO A 687 -12.56 53.85 -16.76
CA PRO A 687 -11.71 53.72 -15.57
C PRO A 687 -11.18 55.08 -15.06
N PRO A 688 -10.87 55.22 -13.76
CA PRO A 688 -10.18 56.40 -13.26
C PRO A 688 -8.66 56.36 -13.51
N ASN A 689 -8.15 57.58 -13.53
CA ASN A 689 -6.87 58.06 -14.01
C ASN A 689 -5.69 57.66 -13.10
N ARG A 690 -4.55 57.29 -13.72
CA ARG A 690 -3.28 56.98 -13.04
C ARG A 690 -2.53 58.27 -12.73
N ALA A 691 -2.49 58.66 -11.46
CA ALA A 691 -1.47 59.55 -10.92
C ALA A 691 -1.27 59.21 -9.44
N ASN A 692 -0.18 58.49 -9.15
CA ASN A 692 0.50 58.27 -7.85
C ASN A 692 0.91 56.82 -7.63
N LEU A 693 1.84 56.31 -8.45
CA LEU A 693 2.54 55.05 -8.18
C LEU A 693 4.05 55.22 -8.40
N THR A 694 4.81 54.74 -7.42
CA THR A 694 6.24 54.98 -7.18
C THR A 694 7.15 54.05 -8.03
N PRO A 695 8.47 54.35 -8.16
CA PRO A 695 9.35 53.76 -9.18
C PRO A 695 9.60 52.24 -9.16
N THR A 696 9.11 51.50 -8.16
CA THR A 696 9.31 50.05 -8.02
C THR A 696 8.36 49.18 -8.85
N GLU A 697 7.30 49.73 -9.43
CA GLU A 697 6.31 48.97 -10.22
C GLU A 697 6.59 48.98 -11.75
N ARG A 698 7.76 49.48 -12.18
CA ARG A 698 8.07 49.72 -13.60
C ARG A 698 8.87 48.62 -14.31
N ARG A 699 9.00 47.42 -13.75
CA ARG A 699 9.69 46.30 -14.42
C ARG A 699 9.01 44.97 -14.18
N ARG A 700 7.97 44.69 -14.96
CA ARG A 700 7.57 43.35 -15.42
C ARG A 700 6.48 43.52 -16.47
N ASP A 701 6.91 43.81 -17.69
CA ASP A 701 6.18 43.50 -18.93
C ASP A 701 7.12 43.73 -20.12
N TRP A 702 7.85 42.68 -20.47
CA TRP A 702 8.24 42.44 -21.85
C TRP A 702 7.64 41.08 -22.26
N ARG A 703 6.44 41.21 -22.84
CA ARG A 703 5.92 40.50 -24.04
C ARG A 703 7.05 39.98 -24.96
N LEU A 704 6.89 38.97 -25.82
CA LEU A 704 5.84 38.04 -26.24
C LEU A 704 6.54 37.09 -27.24
N GLY A 705 6.09 35.83 -27.30
CA GLY A 705 6.43 34.85 -28.32
C GLY A 705 5.57 33.63 -28.15
#